data_AF-A0A368DJM1-F1
#
_entry.id   AF-A0A368DJM1-F1
#
_cell.length_a   1.000
_cell.length_b   1.000
_cell.length_c   1.000
_cell.angle_alpha   90.00
_cell.angle_beta   90.00
_cell.angle_gamma   90.00
#
_symmetry.space_group_name_H-M   'P 1'
#
loop_
_entity.id
_entity.type
_entity.pdbx_description
1 polymer ?
#
loop_
_entity_poly.entity_id
_entity_poly.type
_entity_poly.pdbx_seq_one_letter_code
_entity_poly.pdbx_strand_id
1 'polypeptide(L)'
;MRNIFYFFLLAFSFIVFGQNNKPLNVVFIAVDDLKPTIRSFGDAYAITPNMDMLARKSSLFLNMHTQQATCSPSRISLLTGLRPDKTQVYDLKTRMRDKLPNVVTLPQHFKNVGYTTAGVGKIFDPRGVDKNSDALSWSLPFKRAHQLNYPQPWGPPTIGDYQNEKIKKRINTIINSNDLKSGEAGDFLQTVYKPPFSSSPAPDEAYADGAIAAQAIRMIDGLSQNAKPFFLAVGFKRPHLPFSAPQKYWNFYKRERMPLALFQDRGQNIGKLAFKRAGEISKFPMDDRYYTTDSNGQLNLDSDFQRELVHGYYACVSFIDFQIGKIINKLKKEGLMDNTIIVIWGDHGFHLGDHRMWTKHSNFEQATRSPLIIYNPRTRAAQKIMSPTEFVDIFPTLTDMAQIAPALNVDGSSLLPLMMGLQQSIKDFAVSQYPRNQKMGYSFRTASYRYTLWINKTEIGQKITDKDIVQEELFDYSNDPLETKNHIGLKGYEVIYDEIKKKALAFLSPTAAPQPQPKPQAKKVSDGIRDLLANNDYNPNQVYVGATLNHRQLNTEVSKLFLDEFTYSTPENCAKQTRIHPKPGVWDWKKINDYLDFADKNNITLRIHGPISPQASHWAKTDSRTKEELEKNMVEYFTALCKRMNKEPSVKWMDVVNETITPEGAWFEEKPGFELWENPWEQIGRDENDVPLYISKAFEIANKYATKKSLVFNQHGGMEPKMWEKVKETIVYLKNKGYRIDGLGWQAHLRSNSPLALDKKQLDYFASLIDWAHEQGLDFHVTEIDYKIWDSVRSQTALKEQADAYANILKVLLSKRNQGVVTYNTWGMVDGLKGKHHDMYRFIFDSNRNPKPAYFALREAILNPDNELILK
;
A
#
# COMPACT_ATOMS: atom_id res chain seq x y z
N MET A 1 47.85 53.26 7.93
CA MET A 1 47.54 52.90 9.33
C MET A 1 46.08 53.27 9.57
N ARG A 2 45.08 52.45 9.90
CA ARG A 2 44.87 51.08 10.41
C ARG A 2 43.50 50.66 9.80
N ASN A 3 43.41 49.60 9.00
CA ASN A 3 43.10 48.21 9.38
C ASN A 3 41.69 47.91 9.94
N ILE A 4 40.96 47.14 9.12
CA ILE A 4 40.19 45.92 9.46
C ILE A 4 38.84 46.13 10.18
N PHE A 5 37.75 45.91 9.44
CA PHE A 5 36.64 44.99 9.74
C PHE A 5 35.46 45.34 8.82
N TYR A 6 35.17 44.54 7.78
CA TYR A 6 33.83 44.29 7.20
C TYR A 6 33.97 43.28 6.06
N PHE A 7 34.15 42.01 6.42
CA PHE A 7 34.03 40.88 5.50
C PHE A 7 33.34 39.72 6.22
N PHE A 8 32.08 39.93 6.61
CA PHE A 8 31.18 38.85 7.06
C PHE A 8 29.73 39.30 6.84
N LEU A 9 28.94 38.42 6.21
CA LEU A 9 27.48 38.43 6.00
C LEU A 9 27.04 38.65 4.54
N LEU A 10 27.00 37.54 3.78
CA LEU A 10 25.78 37.03 3.14
C LEU A 10 26.11 35.77 2.33
N ALA A 11 26.66 34.75 2.99
CA ALA A 11 26.52 33.37 2.54
C ALA A 11 25.27 32.80 3.22
N PHE A 12 24.08 33.21 2.75
CA PHE A 12 22.88 32.44 3.04
C PHE A 12 23.00 31.16 2.22
N SER A 13 23.49 30.11 2.87
CA SER A 13 23.47 28.76 2.38
C SER A 13 22.02 28.43 2.03
N PHE A 14 21.70 28.38 0.74
CA PHE A 14 20.61 27.54 0.28
C PHE A 14 20.99 26.12 0.67
N ILE A 15 20.54 25.68 1.85
CA ILE A 15 20.39 24.27 2.13
C ILE A 15 19.27 23.83 1.19
N VAL A 16 19.67 23.46 -0.01
CA VAL A 16 18.92 22.55 -0.86
C VAL A 16 18.63 21.35 0.03
N PHE A 17 17.39 21.22 0.50
CA PHE A 17 16.87 19.95 0.98
C PHE A 17 16.84 19.01 -0.23
N GLY A 18 18.00 18.50 -0.62
CA GLY A 18 18.08 17.40 -1.56
C GLY A 18 17.32 16.24 -0.95
N GLN A 19 16.38 15.67 -1.70
CA GLN A 19 15.92 14.31 -1.40
C GLN A 19 17.18 13.45 -1.30
N ASN A 20 17.44 12.94 -0.09
CA ASN A 20 18.66 12.20 0.21
C ASN A 20 18.57 10.85 -0.53
N ASN A 21 19.09 10.77 -1.76
CA ASN A 21 19.17 9.57 -2.60
C ASN A 21 20.09 8.47 -2.01
N LYS A 22 20.42 8.54 -0.72
CA LYS A 22 21.19 7.52 -0.03
C LYS A 22 20.34 6.26 0.12
N PRO A 23 20.91 5.06 -0.16
CA PRO A 23 20.28 3.79 0.18
C PRO A 23 19.91 3.76 1.67
N LEU A 24 18.74 3.22 1.99
CA LEU A 24 18.27 3.11 3.37
C LEU A 24 18.96 1.94 4.08
N ASN A 25 19.30 2.11 5.35
CA ASN A 25 19.67 0.99 6.22
C ASN A 25 18.41 0.26 6.71
N VAL A 26 18.61 -0.95 7.24
CA VAL A 26 17.54 -1.72 7.89
C VAL A 26 18.01 -2.17 9.27
N VAL A 27 17.21 -1.89 10.30
CA VAL A 27 17.31 -2.50 11.62
C VAL A 27 16.09 -3.38 11.85
N PHE A 28 16.32 -4.68 11.85
CA PHE A 28 15.29 -5.72 11.86
C PHE A 28 15.25 -6.41 13.23
N ILE A 29 14.29 -6.04 14.07
CA ILE A 29 14.19 -6.46 15.46
C ILE A 29 13.12 -7.55 15.60
N ALA A 30 13.56 -8.77 15.91
CA ALA A 30 12.71 -9.92 16.18
C ALA A 30 12.58 -10.14 17.70
N VAL A 31 11.37 -10.44 18.17
CA VAL A 31 11.11 -10.74 19.58
C VAL A 31 10.38 -12.09 19.70
N ASP A 32 10.99 -13.04 20.40
CA ASP A 32 10.48 -14.40 20.56
C ASP A 32 9.26 -14.45 21.49
N ASP A 33 8.16 -15.07 21.05
CA ASP A 33 6.88 -15.21 21.76
C ASP A 33 6.16 -13.89 22.09
N LEU A 34 6.50 -12.78 21.42
CA LEU A 34 5.83 -11.49 21.64
C LEU A 34 4.47 -11.44 20.93
N LYS A 35 3.39 -11.44 21.71
CA LYS A 35 2.05 -11.07 21.23
C LYS A 35 1.85 -9.54 21.27
N PRO A 36 0.75 -8.99 20.74
CA PRO A 36 0.44 -7.54 20.78
C PRO A 36 0.17 -6.93 22.18
N THR A 37 0.82 -7.42 23.23
CA THR A 37 0.89 -6.85 24.59
C THR A 37 1.77 -5.60 24.58
N ILE A 38 1.35 -4.59 23.82
CA ILE A 38 2.01 -3.30 23.63
C ILE A 38 0.92 -2.25 23.70
N ARG A 39 1.14 -1.14 24.41
CA ARG A 39 0.08 -0.15 24.65
C ARG A 39 -0.46 0.47 23.36
N SER A 40 0.40 0.74 22.37
CA SER A 40 -0.03 1.23 21.05
C SER A 40 -0.89 0.24 20.25
N PHE A 41 -0.90 -1.05 20.63
CA PHE A 41 -1.77 -2.09 20.08
C PHE A 41 -3.07 -2.28 20.88
N GLY A 42 -3.30 -1.50 21.94
CA GLY A 42 -4.52 -1.50 22.73
C GLY A 42 -4.40 -2.15 24.11
N ASP A 43 -3.23 -2.67 24.48
CA ASP A 43 -3.01 -3.23 25.82
C ASP A 43 -2.75 -2.11 26.85
N ALA A 44 -3.79 -1.68 27.55
CA ALA A 44 -3.68 -0.58 28.51
C ALA A 44 -2.72 -0.88 29.69
N TYR A 45 -2.55 -2.16 30.05
CA TYR A 45 -1.69 -2.58 31.16
C TYR A 45 -0.22 -2.56 30.77
N ALA A 46 0.12 -2.82 29.51
CA ALA A 46 1.50 -2.88 29.05
C ALA A 46 2.25 -1.54 29.26
N ILE A 47 3.45 -1.62 29.84
CA ILE A 47 4.38 -0.50 29.97
C ILE A 47 5.49 -0.66 28.93
N THR A 48 5.29 -0.02 27.76
CA THR A 48 6.14 -0.13 26.56
C THR A 48 6.51 1.24 25.96
N PRO A 49 7.03 2.19 26.75
CA PRO A 49 7.17 3.59 26.32
C PRO A 49 8.04 3.79 25.07
N ASN A 50 9.04 2.94 24.81
CA ASN A 50 9.95 3.11 23.68
C ASN A 50 9.31 2.65 22.36
N MET A 51 8.68 1.48 22.35
CA MET A 51 7.89 1.00 21.21
C MET A 51 6.72 1.93 20.96
N ASP A 52 6.05 2.43 22.01
CA ASP A 52 4.94 3.38 21.87
C ASP A 52 5.38 4.72 21.28
N MET A 53 6.55 5.21 21.67
CA MET A 53 7.11 6.43 21.10
C MET A 53 7.46 6.25 19.62
N LEU A 54 8.04 5.11 19.24
CA LEU A 54 8.33 4.80 17.83
C LEU A 54 7.02 4.67 17.04
N ALA A 55 6.03 3.99 17.59
CA ALA A 55 4.71 3.75 16.99
C ALA A 55 4.02 5.03 16.51
N ARG A 56 4.22 6.16 17.19
CA ARG A 56 3.66 7.48 16.81
C ARG A 56 4.16 8.01 15.46
N LYS A 57 5.20 7.41 14.88
CA LYS A 57 5.76 7.77 13.57
C LYS A 57 5.89 6.57 12.64
N SER A 58 5.16 5.49 12.94
CA SER A 58 5.28 4.22 12.25
C SER A 58 3.93 3.73 11.76
N SER A 59 3.96 2.77 10.84
CA SER A 59 2.80 1.97 10.48
C SER A 59 2.67 0.81 11.47
N LEU A 60 1.48 0.68 12.07
CA LEU A 60 1.11 -0.38 13.00
C LEU A 60 0.16 -1.34 12.32
N PHE A 61 0.56 -2.59 12.18
CA PHE A 61 -0.27 -3.63 11.58
C PHE A 61 -0.98 -4.39 12.67
N LEU A 62 -2.25 -4.05 12.86
CA LEU A 62 -3.05 -4.53 13.98
C LEU A 62 -3.67 -5.91 13.70
N ASN A 63 -3.66 -6.38 12.44
CA ASN A 63 -4.19 -7.67 12.00
C ASN A 63 -3.11 -8.45 11.21
N MET A 64 -1.93 -8.60 11.83
CA MET A 64 -0.76 -9.30 11.27
C MET A 64 -0.65 -10.71 11.84
N HIS A 65 -0.51 -11.71 10.96
CA HIS A 65 -0.50 -13.12 11.33
C HIS A 65 0.75 -13.86 10.86
N THR A 66 1.31 -14.67 11.77
CA THR A 66 2.33 -15.67 11.43
C THR A 66 1.73 -16.80 10.60
N GLN A 67 2.52 -17.41 9.73
CA GLN A 67 2.10 -18.57 8.97
C GLN A 67 2.00 -19.84 9.82
N GLN A 68 2.73 -19.97 10.94
CA GLN A 68 2.56 -21.08 11.88
C GLN A 68 3.03 -20.68 13.27
N ALA A 69 2.21 -20.88 14.30
CA ALA A 69 2.51 -20.52 15.70
C ALA A 69 3.53 -21.46 16.37
N THR A 70 4.73 -21.54 15.78
CA THR A 70 5.92 -22.27 16.23
C THR A 70 7.16 -21.52 15.73
N CYS A 71 8.18 -21.34 16.59
CA CYS A 71 9.33 -20.47 16.30
C CYS A 71 10.03 -20.76 14.95
N SER A 72 10.47 -22.00 14.70
CA SER A 72 11.25 -22.32 13.49
C SER A 72 10.46 -22.15 12.19
N PRO A 73 9.27 -22.78 12.01
CA PRO A 73 8.42 -22.57 10.84
C PRO A 73 8.06 -21.10 10.60
N SER A 74 7.69 -20.36 11.65
CA SER A 74 7.35 -18.93 11.54
C SER A 74 8.51 -18.09 11.02
N ARG A 75 9.67 -18.20 11.68
CA ARG A 75 10.86 -17.40 11.36
C ARG A 75 11.38 -17.72 9.96
N ILE A 76 11.40 -18.99 9.58
CA ILE A 76 11.78 -19.42 8.24
C ILE A 76 10.79 -18.89 7.21
N SER A 77 9.48 -18.95 7.49
CA SER A 77 8.46 -18.44 6.57
C SER A 77 8.63 -16.94 6.30
N LEU A 78 8.79 -16.12 7.34
CA LEU A 78 9.07 -14.69 7.19
C LEU A 78 10.36 -14.47 6.39
N LEU A 79 11.46 -15.08 6.84
CA LEU A 79 12.80 -14.79 6.30
C LEU A 79 12.99 -15.31 4.88
N THR A 80 12.15 -16.23 4.40
CA THR A 80 12.17 -16.70 3.00
C THR A 80 11.05 -16.09 2.16
N GLY A 81 10.02 -15.51 2.80
CA GLY A 81 8.82 -15.07 2.13
C GLY A 81 7.96 -16.23 1.61
N LEU A 82 8.14 -17.46 2.11
CA LEU A 82 7.44 -18.67 1.66
C LEU A 82 6.58 -19.26 2.77
N ARG A 83 5.40 -19.81 2.45
CA ARG A 83 4.55 -20.49 3.43
C ARG A 83 5.13 -21.86 3.83
N PRO A 84 4.79 -22.39 5.03
CA PRO A 84 5.31 -23.67 5.52
C PRO A 84 5.13 -24.83 4.53
N ASP A 85 4.04 -24.87 3.76
CA ASP A 85 3.81 -25.88 2.72
C ASP A 85 4.89 -25.89 1.62
N LYS A 86 5.44 -24.72 1.25
CA LYS A 86 6.56 -24.62 0.30
C LYS A 86 7.91 -24.87 0.97
N THR A 87 8.11 -24.38 2.19
CA THR A 87 9.37 -24.60 2.93
C THR A 87 9.55 -26.03 3.41
N GLN A 88 8.44 -26.76 3.57
CA GLN A 88 8.35 -28.07 4.22
C GLN A 88 8.90 -28.11 5.64
N VAL A 89 8.95 -26.96 6.33
CA VAL A 89 9.36 -26.85 7.73
C VAL A 89 8.14 -26.64 8.59
N TYR A 90 7.71 -27.69 9.29
CA TYR A 90 6.52 -27.68 10.16
C TYR A 90 6.84 -27.88 11.65
N ASP A 91 8.11 -28.07 11.99
CA ASP A 91 8.57 -28.36 13.34
C ASP A 91 9.88 -27.63 13.67
N LEU A 92 10.43 -27.92 14.85
CA LEU A 92 11.65 -27.29 15.35
C LEU A 92 12.92 -28.03 14.91
N LYS A 93 12.83 -29.22 14.32
CA LYS A 93 13.99 -30.09 14.04
C LYS A 93 14.41 -30.05 12.58
N THR A 94 13.45 -29.85 11.68
CA THR A 94 13.66 -29.79 10.24
C THR A 94 14.46 -28.54 9.89
N ARG A 95 15.60 -28.71 9.22
CA ARG A 95 16.42 -27.59 8.78
C ARG A 95 15.96 -27.09 7.42
N MET A 96 15.88 -25.77 7.29
CA MET A 96 15.42 -25.11 6.06
C MET A 96 16.19 -25.57 4.82
N ARG A 97 17.53 -25.57 4.88
CA ARG A 97 18.37 -25.89 3.70
C ARG A 97 18.48 -27.38 3.38
N ASP A 98 18.02 -28.26 4.27
CA ASP A 98 17.89 -29.68 3.95
C ASP A 98 16.67 -29.91 3.03
N LYS A 99 15.66 -29.02 3.10
CA LYS A 99 14.46 -29.03 2.27
C LYS A 99 14.57 -28.15 1.04
N LEU A 100 15.14 -26.95 1.22
CA LEU A 100 15.34 -25.97 0.16
C LEU A 100 16.80 -25.49 0.15
N PRO A 101 17.74 -26.25 -0.45
CA PRO A 101 19.18 -25.92 -0.40
C PRO A 101 19.51 -24.51 -0.90
N ASN A 102 18.81 -24.09 -1.97
CA ASN A 102 19.08 -22.84 -2.69
C ASN A 102 18.15 -21.68 -2.30
N VAL A 103 17.32 -21.82 -1.26
CA VAL A 103 16.41 -20.74 -0.87
C VAL A 103 17.19 -19.48 -0.50
N VAL A 104 16.75 -18.32 -1.00
CA VAL A 104 17.36 -17.04 -0.65
C VAL A 104 16.56 -16.44 0.50
N THR A 105 17.24 -16.11 1.60
CA THR A 105 16.62 -15.44 2.75
C THR A 105 16.67 -13.92 2.57
N LEU A 106 15.84 -13.20 3.32
CA LEU A 106 15.80 -11.75 3.39
C LEU A 106 17.19 -11.12 3.65
N PRO A 107 17.93 -11.46 4.73
CA PRO A 107 19.28 -10.93 4.91
C PRO A 107 20.25 -11.39 3.81
N GLN A 108 20.13 -12.61 3.27
CA GLN A 108 20.95 -13.06 2.13
C GLN A 108 20.69 -12.20 0.88
N HIS A 109 19.44 -11.83 0.61
CA HIS A 109 19.07 -10.99 -0.52
C HIS A 109 19.67 -9.60 -0.41
N PHE A 110 19.54 -8.95 0.75
CA PHE A 110 20.18 -7.66 1.03
C PHE A 110 21.71 -7.74 0.86
N LYS A 111 22.33 -8.81 1.36
CA LYS A 111 23.77 -9.09 1.15
C LYS A 111 24.13 -9.17 -0.34
N ASN A 112 23.34 -9.90 -1.13
CA ASN A 112 23.58 -10.10 -2.55
C ASN A 112 23.49 -8.78 -3.36
N VAL A 113 22.69 -7.81 -2.91
CA VAL A 113 22.58 -6.48 -3.54
C VAL A 113 23.49 -5.42 -2.91
N GLY A 114 24.51 -5.84 -2.15
CA GLY A 114 25.61 -4.98 -1.73
C GLY A 114 25.53 -4.43 -0.31
N TYR A 115 24.54 -4.83 0.50
CA TYR A 115 24.47 -4.42 1.91
C TYR A 115 25.47 -5.19 2.76
N THR A 116 25.96 -4.55 3.81
CA THR A 116 26.62 -5.28 4.91
C THR A 116 25.55 -5.87 5.81
N THR A 117 25.45 -7.19 5.87
CA THR A 117 24.45 -7.85 6.74
C THR A 117 25.10 -8.42 8.00
N ALA A 118 24.52 -8.10 9.14
CA ALA A 118 24.99 -8.50 10.46
C ALA A 118 23.81 -8.95 11.32
N GLY A 119 24.07 -9.86 12.26
CA GLY A 119 23.02 -10.38 13.12
C GLY A 119 23.50 -10.80 14.50
N VAL A 120 22.64 -10.60 15.49
CA VAL A 120 22.86 -11.01 16.88
C VAL A 120 21.58 -11.55 17.52
N GLY A 121 21.71 -12.57 18.37
CA GLY A 121 20.60 -13.11 19.16
C GLY A 121 19.85 -14.26 18.48
N LYS A 122 18.51 -14.23 18.48
CA LYS A 122 17.63 -15.25 17.86
C LYS A 122 16.85 -14.66 16.68
N ILE A 123 17.40 -14.79 15.48
CA ILE A 123 16.72 -14.42 14.22
C ILE A 123 16.07 -15.65 13.59
N PHE A 124 16.90 -16.62 13.21
CA PHE A 124 16.46 -17.99 12.96
C PHE A 124 16.33 -18.74 14.29
N ASP A 125 15.45 -19.74 14.35
CA ASP A 125 15.54 -20.74 15.40
C ASP A 125 16.80 -21.58 15.16
N PRO A 126 17.72 -21.70 16.14
CA PRO A 126 19.01 -22.34 15.93
C PRO A 126 18.92 -23.84 15.58
N ARG A 127 17.76 -24.47 15.78
CA ARG A 127 17.52 -25.87 15.42
C ARG A 127 17.10 -26.04 13.95
N GLY A 128 16.55 -24.99 13.33
CA GLY A 128 16.09 -24.99 11.93
C GLY A 128 17.14 -24.57 10.90
N VAL A 129 18.37 -24.28 11.33
CA VAL A 129 19.48 -23.81 10.46
C VAL A 129 20.82 -24.38 10.94
N ASP A 130 21.91 -24.06 10.23
CA ASP A 130 23.26 -24.46 10.62
C ASP A 130 23.73 -23.83 11.95
N LYS A 131 24.88 -24.30 12.46
CA LYS A 131 25.47 -23.84 13.73
C LYS A 131 25.90 -22.37 13.76
N ASN A 132 25.99 -21.73 12.60
CA ASN A 132 26.32 -20.31 12.40
C ASN A 132 25.07 -19.46 12.12
N SER A 133 23.87 -20.01 12.35
CA SER A 133 22.58 -19.33 12.15
C SER A 133 22.31 -18.93 10.69
N ASP A 134 22.49 -19.88 9.77
CA ASP A 134 22.44 -19.68 8.32
C ASP A 134 23.58 -18.80 7.82
N ALA A 135 24.78 -19.38 7.71
CA ALA A 135 26.01 -18.63 7.38
C ALA A 135 25.90 -17.81 6.08
N LEU A 136 25.11 -18.29 5.11
CA LEU A 136 24.92 -17.63 3.82
C LEU A 136 24.25 -16.25 3.95
N SER A 137 23.38 -16.07 4.95
CA SER A 137 22.63 -14.83 5.21
C SER A 137 23.50 -13.62 5.59
N TRP A 138 24.69 -13.84 6.14
CA TRP A 138 25.41 -12.79 6.87
C TRP A 138 26.74 -12.40 6.19
N SER A 139 27.03 -11.11 6.10
CA SER A 139 28.35 -10.59 5.69
C SER A 139 29.34 -10.66 6.85
N LEU A 140 28.87 -10.47 8.09
CA LEU A 140 29.66 -10.60 9.31
C LEU A 140 29.25 -11.86 10.09
N PRO A 141 30.15 -12.53 10.83
CA PRO A 141 29.81 -13.69 11.64
C PRO A 141 28.68 -13.39 12.64
N PHE A 142 27.58 -14.15 12.53
CA PHE A 142 26.43 -14.02 13.43
C PHE A 142 26.82 -14.28 14.89
N LYS A 143 26.35 -13.44 15.82
CA LYS A 143 26.66 -13.57 17.25
C LYS A 143 25.49 -14.16 18.03
N ARG A 144 25.71 -15.30 18.68
CA ARG A 144 24.71 -15.93 19.57
C ARG A 144 24.91 -15.46 21.01
N ALA A 145 23.84 -15.49 21.81
CA ALA A 145 23.86 -15.00 23.20
C ALA A 145 24.97 -15.63 24.08
N HIS A 146 25.25 -16.93 23.91
CA HIS A 146 26.31 -17.62 24.68
C HIS A 146 27.74 -17.18 24.29
N GLN A 147 27.91 -16.44 23.20
CA GLN A 147 29.20 -15.91 22.73
C GLN A 147 29.43 -14.46 23.18
N LEU A 148 28.49 -13.88 23.94
CA LEU A 148 28.55 -12.49 24.38
C LEU A 148 29.25 -12.36 25.73
N ASN A 149 29.77 -11.17 25.99
CA ASN A 149 30.37 -10.83 27.28
C ASN A 149 29.30 -10.45 28.29
N TYR A 150 29.45 -10.93 29.52
CA TYR A 150 28.57 -10.64 30.64
C TYR A 150 29.36 -9.95 31.77
N PRO A 151 28.78 -8.96 32.45
CA PRO A 151 29.48 -8.20 33.48
C PRO A 151 29.78 -9.07 34.70
N GLN A 152 30.96 -8.87 35.30
CA GLN A 152 31.28 -9.39 36.63
C GLN A 152 30.59 -8.55 37.71
N PRO A 153 30.20 -9.14 38.87
CA PRO A 153 30.38 -10.55 39.26
C PRO A 153 29.28 -11.50 38.74
N TRP A 154 28.34 -11.02 37.91
CA TRP A 154 27.14 -11.80 37.53
C TRP A 154 27.45 -12.99 36.63
N GLY A 155 28.35 -12.81 35.65
CA GLY A 155 28.64 -13.83 34.64
C GLY A 155 27.44 -14.14 33.73
N PRO A 156 27.54 -15.15 32.85
CA PRO A 156 26.43 -15.57 32.00
C PRO A 156 25.28 -16.16 32.83
N PRO A 157 24.02 -16.00 32.40
CA PRO A 157 22.88 -16.67 33.04
C PRO A 157 23.04 -18.19 33.05
N THR A 158 22.77 -18.84 34.18
CA THR A 158 22.79 -20.31 34.26
C THR A 158 21.77 -20.90 33.30
N ILE A 159 22.19 -21.93 32.55
CA ILE A 159 21.45 -22.57 31.45
C ILE A 159 20.91 -21.58 30.39
N GLY A 160 21.49 -20.37 30.34
CA GLY A 160 21.13 -19.30 29.40
C GLY A 160 19.93 -18.45 29.81
N ASP A 161 19.34 -18.66 30.99
CA ASP A 161 18.07 -18.02 31.36
C ASP A 161 18.05 -17.36 32.75
N TYR A 162 18.77 -17.87 33.76
CA TYR A 162 18.58 -17.45 35.16
C TYR A 162 19.74 -16.65 35.75
N GLN A 163 19.41 -15.49 36.34
CA GLN A 163 20.33 -14.68 37.14
C GLN A 163 20.00 -14.62 38.64
N ASN A 164 18.87 -15.22 39.05
CA ASN A 164 18.53 -15.30 40.47
C ASN A 164 19.47 -16.27 41.21
N GLU A 165 20.18 -15.78 42.22
CA GLU A 165 21.19 -16.55 42.94
C GLU A 165 20.65 -17.82 43.61
N LYS A 166 19.40 -17.83 44.11
CA LYS A 166 18.79 -19.03 44.70
C LYS A 166 18.52 -20.08 43.62
N ILE A 167 17.96 -19.67 42.48
CA ILE A 167 17.70 -20.56 41.34
C ILE A 167 19.01 -21.11 40.78
N LYS A 168 20.03 -20.25 40.60
CA LYS A 168 21.37 -20.66 40.13
C LYS A 168 21.98 -21.72 41.05
N LYS A 169 21.99 -21.47 42.36
CA LYS A 169 22.48 -22.43 43.36
C LYS A 169 21.73 -23.75 43.27
N ARG A 170 20.39 -23.72 43.23
CA ARG A 170 19.55 -24.92 43.15
C ARG A 170 19.83 -25.73 41.88
N ILE A 171 19.89 -25.07 40.73
CA ILE A 171 20.22 -25.73 39.45
C ILE A 171 21.62 -26.36 39.51
N ASN A 172 22.63 -25.62 39.99
CA ASN A 172 24.00 -26.14 40.09
C ASN A 172 24.09 -27.33 41.05
N THR A 173 23.38 -27.30 42.18
CA THR A 173 23.29 -28.45 43.09
C THR A 173 22.70 -29.66 42.38
N ILE A 174 21.59 -29.51 41.64
CA ILE A 174 20.97 -30.63 40.92
C ILE A 174 21.92 -31.19 39.86
N ILE A 175 22.60 -30.33 39.09
CA ILE A 175 23.57 -30.75 38.07
C ILE A 175 24.71 -31.55 38.70
N ASN A 176 25.32 -31.02 39.75
CA ASN A 176 26.48 -31.64 40.40
C ASN A 176 26.11 -32.94 41.13
N SER A 177 24.98 -32.98 41.84
CA SER A 177 24.55 -34.17 42.59
C SER A 177 24.14 -35.34 41.69
N ASN A 178 23.81 -35.09 40.42
CA ASN A 178 23.43 -36.12 39.45
C ASN A 178 24.51 -36.34 38.37
N ASP A 179 25.71 -35.76 38.52
CA ASP A 179 26.84 -35.84 37.57
C ASP A 179 26.43 -35.56 36.10
N LEU A 180 25.56 -34.56 35.91
CA LEU A 180 24.96 -34.29 34.59
C LEU A 180 25.92 -33.53 33.68
N LYS A 181 26.13 -34.05 32.46
CA LYS A 181 26.88 -33.34 31.43
C LYS A 181 26.07 -32.16 30.89
N SER A 182 26.76 -31.16 30.34
CA SER A 182 26.13 -29.92 29.85
C SER A 182 25.01 -30.13 28.83
N GLY A 183 25.05 -31.21 28.03
CA GLY A 183 24.00 -31.54 27.06
C GLY A 183 22.76 -32.21 27.66
N GLU A 184 22.92 -32.90 28.79
CA GLU A 184 21.86 -33.69 29.46
C GLU A 184 21.16 -32.87 30.54
N ALA A 185 21.89 -31.94 31.17
CA ALA A 185 21.40 -31.10 32.25
C ALA A 185 20.09 -30.37 31.88
N GLY A 186 19.98 -29.84 30.66
CA GLY A 186 18.81 -29.09 30.22
C GLY A 186 17.54 -29.95 30.13
N ASP A 187 17.65 -31.20 29.69
CA ASP A 187 16.52 -32.12 29.56
C ASP A 187 16.11 -32.69 30.91
N PHE A 188 17.07 -32.99 31.79
CA PHE A 188 16.78 -33.41 33.15
C PHE A 188 16.11 -32.29 33.96
N LEU A 189 16.60 -31.05 33.88
CA LEU A 189 15.99 -29.93 34.62
C LEU A 189 14.53 -29.66 34.22
N GLN A 190 14.14 -29.97 32.97
CA GLN A 190 12.74 -29.87 32.53
C GLN A 190 11.79 -30.84 33.25
N THR A 191 12.31 -31.87 33.92
CA THR A 191 11.50 -32.84 34.67
C THR A 191 11.51 -32.60 36.18
N VAL A 192 12.55 -31.95 36.72
CA VAL A 192 12.72 -31.78 38.17
C VAL A 192 12.68 -30.33 38.66
N TYR A 193 13.33 -29.38 37.98
CA TYR A 193 13.41 -27.98 38.45
C TYR A 193 13.87 -27.03 37.34
N LYS A 194 12.94 -26.25 36.80
CA LYS A 194 13.20 -25.19 35.81
C LYS A 194 12.11 -24.10 35.94
N PRO A 195 12.20 -23.20 36.92
CA PRO A 195 11.12 -22.27 37.24
C PRO A 195 10.61 -21.46 36.04
N PRO A 196 9.30 -21.34 35.81
CA PRO A 196 8.74 -20.70 34.62
C PRO A 196 8.97 -19.18 34.60
N PHE A 197 9.42 -18.59 35.71
CA PHE A 197 9.76 -17.19 35.84
C PHE A 197 10.94 -16.99 36.79
N SER A 198 11.59 -15.83 36.67
CA SER A 198 12.70 -15.45 37.55
C SER A 198 12.94 -13.94 37.54
N SER A 199 13.31 -13.39 38.69
CA SER A 199 13.77 -12.02 38.83
C SER A 199 15.05 -11.95 39.65
N SER A 200 15.86 -10.93 39.41
CA SER A 200 17.04 -10.63 40.22
C SER A 200 17.37 -9.13 40.14
N PRO A 201 18.12 -8.57 41.10
CA PRO A 201 18.58 -7.18 41.02
C PRO A 201 19.71 -6.97 39.99
N ALA A 202 20.10 -8.00 39.23
CA ALA A 202 21.15 -7.89 38.24
C ALA A 202 20.83 -6.85 37.15
N PRO A 203 21.84 -6.16 36.60
CA PRO A 203 21.64 -5.20 35.53
C PRO A 203 21.15 -5.87 34.25
N ASP A 204 20.64 -5.09 33.30
CA ASP A 204 20.09 -5.61 32.04
C ASP A 204 21.11 -6.49 31.30
N GLU A 205 22.36 -6.04 31.25
CA GLU A 205 23.48 -6.67 30.53
C GLU A 205 23.92 -7.99 31.16
N ALA A 206 23.49 -8.30 32.39
CA ALA A 206 23.66 -9.63 32.97
C ALA A 206 22.68 -10.65 32.35
N TYR A 207 21.57 -10.20 31.77
CA TYR A 207 20.63 -11.07 31.06
C TYR A 207 20.99 -11.14 29.57
N ALA A 208 20.66 -12.27 28.92
CA ALA A 208 20.98 -12.51 27.51
C ALA A 208 20.51 -11.38 26.58
N ASP A 209 19.29 -10.86 26.79
CA ASP A 209 18.73 -9.81 25.93
C ASP A 209 19.35 -8.43 26.14
N GLY A 210 19.81 -8.11 27.36
CA GLY A 210 20.60 -6.89 27.58
C GLY A 210 21.98 -7.00 26.96
N ALA A 211 22.62 -8.17 27.03
CA ALA A 211 23.88 -8.42 26.33
C ALA A 211 23.72 -8.37 24.79
N ILE A 212 22.61 -8.87 24.25
CA ILE A 212 22.25 -8.76 22.82
C ILE A 212 22.11 -7.28 22.42
N ALA A 213 21.38 -6.47 23.20
CA ALA A 213 21.23 -5.04 22.93
C ALA A 213 22.59 -4.31 22.96
N ALA A 214 23.43 -4.60 23.95
CA ALA A 214 24.78 -4.05 24.04
C ALA A 214 25.65 -4.44 22.84
N GLN A 215 25.52 -5.68 22.35
CA GLN A 215 26.22 -6.12 21.15
C GLN A 215 25.68 -5.45 19.88
N ALA A 216 24.37 -5.27 19.76
CA ALA A 216 23.76 -4.55 18.63
C ALA A 216 24.26 -3.09 18.57
N ILE A 217 24.38 -2.41 19.71
CA ILE A 217 24.94 -1.05 19.80
C ILE A 217 26.38 -1.02 19.28
N ARG A 218 27.23 -1.97 19.68
CA ARG A 218 28.60 -2.10 19.16
C ARG A 218 28.65 -2.41 17.66
N MET A 219 27.69 -3.19 17.15
CA MET A 219 27.59 -3.44 15.72
C MET A 219 27.21 -2.16 14.96
N ILE A 220 26.29 -1.34 15.50
CA ILE A 220 25.94 -0.04 14.92
C ILE A 220 27.19 0.87 14.85
N ASP A 221 28.02 0.90 15.90
CA ASP A 221 29.30 1.63 15.87
C ASP A 221 30.12 1.25 14.64
N GLY A 222 30.41 -0.03 14.45
CA GLY A 222 31.20 -0.50 13.31
C GLY A 222 30.53 -0.30 11.94
N LEU A 223 29.22 -0.51 11.85
CA LEU A 223 28.47 -0.37 10.60
C LEU A 223 28.34 1.10 10.18
N SER A 224 28.20 2.03 11.13
CA SER A 224 28.06 3.46 10.87
C SER A 224 29.29 4.11 10.23
N GLN A 225 30.48 3.50 10.42
CA GLN A 225 31.74 3.98 9.85
C GLN A 225 31.95 3.53 8.39
N ASN A 226 31.08 2.66 7.86
CA ASN A 226 31.17 2.16 6.50
C ASN A 226 30.28 2.97 5.55
N ALA A 227 30.77 3.25 4.34
CA ALA A 227 29.98 3.92 3.30
C ALA A 227 28.85 3.04 2.72
N LYS A 228 28.93 1.71 2.88
CA LYS A 228 27.89 0.77 2.42
C LYS A 228 26.66 0.79 3.35
N PRO A 229 25.43 0.69 2.81
CA PRO A 229 24.25 0.50 3.64
C PRO A 229 24.30 -0.85 4.36
N PHE A 230 23.58 -0.96 5.47
CA PHE A 230 23.58 -2.17 6.30
C PHE A 230 22.19 -2.73 6.58
N PHE A 231 22.13 -4.05 6.80
CA PHE A 231 21.00 -4.77 7.37
C PHE A 231 21.44 -5.38 8.70
N LEU A 232 20.96 -4.83 9.82
CA LEU A 232 21.27 -5.32 11.16
C LEU A 232 20.05 -6.04 11.74
N ALA A 233 20.18 -7.35 11.96
CA ALA A 233 19.16 -8.16 12.59
C ALA A 233 19.43 -8.33 14.09
N VAL A 234 18.46 -8.00 14.95
CA VAL A 234 18.58 -8.12 16.41
C VAL A 234 17.44 -9.01 16.93
N GLY A 235 17.78 -10.16 17.48
CA GLY A 235 16.78 -11.15 17.91
C GLY A 235 16.76 -11.33 19.43
N PHE A 236 15.73 -10.80 20.08
CA PHE A 236 15.51 -10.96 21.52
C PHE A 236 14.78 -12.29 21.84
N LYS A 237 15.13 -12.90 22.98
CA LYS A 237 14.57 -14.17 23.47
C LYS A 237 13.35 -13.98 24.35
N ARG A 238 13.27 -12.92 25.16
CA ARG A 238 12.05 -12.66 25.94
C ARG A 238 10.97 -12.03 25.05
N PRO A 239 9.67 -12.25 25.33
CA PRO A 239 9.10 -12.92 26.49
C PRO A 239 8.96 -14.45 26.42
N HIS A 240 9.69 -15.18 25.56
CA HIS A 240 9.69 -16.66 25.61
C HIS A 240 10.00 -17.18 27.02
N LEU A 241 9.45 -18.33 27.40
CA LEU A 241 9.72 -18.98 28.68
C LEU A 241 11.22 -19.33 28.86
N PRO A 242 11.76 -19.33 30.09
CA PRO A 242 11.11 -18.84 31.30
C PRO A 242 11.03 -17.31 31.29
N PHE A 243 10.01 -16.74 31.92
CA PHE A 243 9.84 -15.30 32.05
C PHE A 243 10.87 -14.72 33.02
N SER A 244 12.09 -14.50 32.52
CA SER A 244 13.24 -14.07 33.30
C SER A 244 13.67 -12.66 32.90
N ALA A 245 13.51 -11.71 33.82
CA ALA A 245 13.83 -10.29 33.62
C ALA A 245 14.37 -9.64 34.91
N PRO A 246 15.14 -8.54 34.81
CA PRO A 246 15.56 -7.76 35.98
C PRO A 246 14.40 -7.30 36.87
N GLN A 247 14.59 -7.33 38.18
CA GLN A 247 13.56 -7.01 39.19
C GLN A 247 12.91 -5.63 38.97
N LYS A 248 13.67 -4.65 38.48
CA LYS A 248 13.14 -3.31 38.19
C LYS A 248 11.94 -3.31 37.22
N TYR A 249 11.88 -4.25 36.27
CA TYR A 249 10.75 -4.36 35.34
C TYR A 249 9.57 -5.11 35.93
N TRP A 250 9.81 -6.01 36.88
CA TRP A 250 8.74 -6.63 37.67
C TRP A 250 8.04 -5.57 38.52
N ASN A 251 8.79 -4.64 39.09
CA ASN A 251 8.28 -3.57 39.95
C ASN A 251 7.39 -2.55 39.23
N PHE A 252 7.31 -2.59 37.90
CA PHE A 252 6.36 -1.79 37.12
C PHE A 252 4.91 -2.23 37.33
N TYR A 253 4.71 -3.46 37.80
CA TYR A 253 3.42 -4.09 37.91
C TYR A 253 3.18 -4.60 39.33
N LYS A 254 1.91 -4.67 39.72
CA LYS A 254 1.46 -5.33 40.95
C LYS A 254 0.81 -6.65 40.56
N ARG A 255 1.35 -7.78 41.05
CA ARG A 255 0.90 -9.14 40.68
C ARG A 255 -0.61 -9.31 40.84
N GLU A 256 -1.15 -8.78 41.93
CA GLU A 256 -2.56 -8.91 42.31
C GLU A 256 -3.50 -8.21 41.30
N ARG A 257 -2.96 -7.27 40.52
CA ARG A 257 -3.70 -6.48 39.52
C ARG A 257 -3.45 -6.93 38.09
N MET A 258 -2.63 -7.96 37.85
CA MET A 258 -2.35 -8.44 36.49
C MET A 258 -3.61 -9.04 35.87
N PRO A 259 -4.04 -8.61 34.67
CA PRO A 259 -5.25 -9.12 34.05
C PRO A 259 -5.09 -10.61 33.69
N LEU A 260 -6.11 -11.41 33.99
CA LEU A 260 -6.24 -12.75 33.44
C LEU A 260 -7.08 -12.70 32.16
N ALA A 261 -6.99 -13.74 31.33
CA ALA A 261 -7.82 -13.83 30.14
C ALA A 261 -9.32 -13.70 30.50
N LEU A 262 -10.05 -12.88 29.74
CA LEU A 262 -11.47 -12.63 29.96
C LEU A 262 -12.33 -13.89 29.79
N PHE A 263 -11.91 -14.77 28.89
CA PHE A 263 -12.51 -16.08 28.68
C PHE A 263 -11.43 -17.16 28.84
N GLN A 264 -11.60 -18.02 29.84
CA GLN A 264 -10.64 -19.09 30.15
C GLN A 264 -11.23 -20.48 29.91
N ASP A 265 -12.53 -20.64 29.74
CA ASP A 265 -13.12 -21.95 29.49
C ASP A 265 -12.93 -22.41 28.05
N ARG A 266 -13.31 -23.64 27.76
CA ARG A 266 -13.29 -24.17 26.40
C ARG A 266 -14.50 -23.61 25.63
N GLY A 267 -14.27 -23.01 24.46
CA GLY A 267 -15.36 -22.51 23.64
C GLY A 267 -16.36 -23.59 23.17
N GLN A 268 -17.61 -23.17 22.94
CA GLN A 268 -18.73 -24.04 22.62
C GLN A 268 -18.69 -24.51 21.16
N ASN A 269 -19.02 -25.78 20.93
CA ASN A 269 -19.05 -26.41 19.60
C ASN A 269 -17.72 -26.34 18.82
N ILE A 270 -16.60 -26.18 19.53
CA ILE A 270 -15.26 -26.18 18.93
C ILE A 270 -14.67 -27.59 18.99
N GLY A 271 -14.28 -28.11 17.84
CA GLY A 271 -13.77 -29.47 17.71
C GLY A 271 -12.41 -29.66 18.38
N LYS A 272 -12.05 -30.91 18.68
CA LYS A 272 -10.87 -31.25 19.51
C LYS A 272 -9.53 -30.87 18.88
N LEU A 273 -9.42 -30.79 17.54
CA LEU A 273 -8.14 -30.48 16.86
C LEU A 273 -7.63 -29.05 17.12
N ALA A 274 -8.54 -28.10 17.37
CA ALA A 274 -8.23 -26.70 17.67
C ALA A 274 -7.43 -26.54 18.97
N PHE A 275 -7.71 -27.38 19.98
CA PHE A 275 -7.10 -27.26 21.31
C PHE A 275 -5.76 -28.00 21.41
N LYS A 276 -4.84 -27.41 22.19
CA LYS A 276 -3.59 -28.06 22.61
C LYS A 276 -3.69 -28.61 24.02
N ARG A 277 -2.77 -29.52 24.34
CA ARG A 277 -2.49 -29.97 25.72
C ARG A 277 -1.50 -29.03 26.42
N ALA A 278 -1.15 -29.32 27.67
CA ALA A 278 -0.16 -28.54 28.46
C ALA A 278 1.14 -28.22 27.68
N GLY A 279 1.83 -29.26 27.20
CA GLY A 279 2.91 -29.14 26.22
C GLY A 279 4.16 -28.46 26.79
N GLU A 280 4.47 -27.26 26.32
CA GLU A 280 5.70 -26.56 26.64
C GLU A 280 5.77 -26.09 28.09
N ILE A 281 4.68 -25.50 28.62
CA ILE A 281 4.73 -24.87 29.95
C ILE A 281 4.94 -25.89 31.07
N SER A 282 4.48 -27.14 30.90
CA SER A 282 4.72 -28.22 31.85
C SER A 282 6.19 -28.66 31.93
N LYS A 283 7.07 -28.15 31.05
CA LYS A 283 8.53 -28.37 31.09
C LYS A 283 9.27 -27.36 31.98
N PHE A 284 8.52 -26.59 32.77
CA PHE A 284 9.06 -25.59 33.69
C PHE A 284 8.64 -25.88 35.13
N PRO A 285 8.96 -27.06 35.69
CA PRO A 285 8.58 -27.41 37.05
C PRO A 285 9.27 -26.49 38.08
N MET A 286 8.60 -26.27 39.21
CA MET A 286 9.15 -25.59 40.38
C MET A 286 8.60 -26.22 41.66
N ASP A 287 9.24 -25.94 42.80
CA ASP A 287 8.98 -26.70 44.04
C ASP A 287 7.56 -26.49 44.60
N ASP A 288 6.98 -25.29 44.45
CA ASP A 288 5.75 -24.84 45.13
C ASP A 288 4.58 -24.52 44.18
N ARG A 289 4.69 -24.89 42.90
CA ARG A 289 3.62 -24.75 41.90
C ARG A 289 3.56 -25.98 41.01
N TYR A 290 2.36 -26.45 40.73
CA TYR A 290 2.14 -27.67 39.97
C TYR A 290 1.23 -27.43 38.76
N TYR A 291 1.56 -28.10 37.65
CA TYR A 291 0.71 -28.11 36.46
C TYR A 291 -0.24 -29.29 36.54
N THR A 292 -1.53 -29.02 36.72
CA THR A 292 -2.57 -30.05 36.63
C THR A 292 -3.34 -29.93 35.31
N THR A 293 -4.02 -31.00 34.90
CA THR A 293 -4.85 -30.99 33.70
C THR A 293 -6.22 -31.56 33.97
N ASP A 294 -7.22 -31.09 33.23
CA ASP A 294 -8.55 -31.71 33.20
C ASP A 294 -8.57 -33.04 32.41
N SER A 295 -9.75 -33.66 32.31
CA SER A 295 -9.95 -34.92 31.57
C SER A 295 -9.69 -34.82 30.06
N ASN A 296 -9.63 -33.61 29.50
CA ASN A 296 -9.25 -33.37 28.10
C ASN A 296 -7.74 -33.13 27.94
N GLY A 297 -6.97 -33.10 29.03
CA GLY A 297 -5.55 -32.79 29.04
C GLY A 297 -5.23 -31.30 28.86
N GLN A 298 -6.21 -30.42 29.06
CA GLN A 298 -6.01 -28.96 29.10
C GLN A 298 -5.60 -28.53 30.50
N LEU A 299 -4.81 -27.44 30.60
CA LEU A 299 -4.25 -27.01 31.87
C LEU A 299 -5.33 -26.50 32.82
N ASN A 300 -5.14 -26.80 34.09
CA ASN A 300 -5.88 -26.22 35.20
C ASN A 300 -4.86 -25.59 36.17
N LEU A 301 -4.82 -24.26 36.17
CA LEU A 301 -3.94 -23.46 37.02
C LEU A 301 -4.79 -22.54 37.88
N ASP A 302 -4.48 -22.47 39.18
CA ASP A 302 -5.11 -21.51 40.07
C ASP A 302 -4.79 -20.07 39.64
N SER A 303 -5.70 -19.14 39.96
CA SER A 303 -5.58 -17.76 39.52
C SER A 303 -4.32 -17.07 40.01
N ASP A 304 -3.78 -17.46 41.16
CA ASP A 304 -2.59 -16.82 41.72
C ASP A 304 -1.35 -17.22 40.93
N PHE A 305 -1.22 -18.48 40.54
CA PHE A 305 -0.14 -18.94 39.67
C PHE A 305 -0.27 -18.33 38.27
N GLN A 306 -1.49 -18.24 37.72
CA GLN A 306 -1.72 -17.57 36.44
C GLN A 306 -1.27 -16.10 36.48
N ARG A 307 -1.63 -15.34 37.53
CA ARG A 307 -1.21 -13.94 37.67
C ARG A 307 0.30 -13.78 37.77
N GLU A 308 0.98 -14.73 38.41
CA GLU A 308 2.45 -14.73 38.50
C GLU A 308 3.11 -14.94 37.13
N LEU A 309 2.58 -15.85 36.33
CA LEU A 309 3.02 -16.07 34.95
C LEU A 309 2.78 -14.83 34.08
N VAL A 310 1.58 -14.24 34.15
CA VAL A 310 1.25 -13.00 33.42
C VAL A 310 2.16 -11.85 33.87
N HIS A 311 2.41 -11.69 35.18
CA HIS A 311 3.33 -10.68 35.70
C HIS A 311 4.73 -10.83 35.10
N GLY A 312 5.25 -12.06 35.05
CA GLY A 312 6.54 -12.34 34.43
C GLY A 312 6.56 -12.02 32.93
N TYR A 313 5.51 -12.39 32.19
CA TYR A 313 5.38 -12.07 30.77
C TYR A 313 5.44 -10.55 30.53
N TYR A 314 4.65 -9.76 31.26
CA TYR A 314 4.65 -8.30 31.14
C TYR A 314 5.97 -7.66 31.57
N ALA A 315 6.62 -8.17 32.63
CA ALA A 315 7.96 -7.72 33.03
C ALA A 315 8.99 -7.97 31.92
N CYS A 316 8.91 -9.12 31.25
CA CYS A 316 9.74 -9.45 30.10
C CYS A 316 9.49 -8.53 28.90
N VAL A 317 8.22 -8.24 28.58
CA VAL A 317 7.87 -7.30 27.51
C VAL A 317 8.43 -5.90 27.80
N SER A 318 8.28 -5.38 29.03
CA SER A 318 8.89 -4.11 29.42
C SER A 318 10.41 -4.16 29.38
N PHE A 319 11.05 -5.25 29.78
CA PHE A 319 12.49 -5.41 29.68
C PHE A 319 12.97 -5.24 28.22
N ILE A 320 12.31 -5.91 27.27
CA ILE A 320 12.62 -5.81 25.84
C ILE A 320 12.33 -4.42 25.28
N ASP A 321 11.23 -3.77 25.67
CA ASP A 321 10.93 -2.40 25.27
C ASP A 321 12.10 -1.45 25.57
N PHE A 322 12.66 -1.53 26.78
CA PHE A 322 13.80 -0.70 27.17
C PHE A 322 15.09 -1.07 26.41
N GLN A 323 15.28 -2.34 26.05
CA GLN A 323 16.41 -2.76 25.23
C GLN A 323 16.31 -2.23 23.79
N ILE A 324 15.10 -2.24 23.22
CA ILE A 324 14.79 -1.61 21.93
C ILE A 324 15.04 -0.09 22.02
N GLY A 325 14.62 0.54 23.12
CA GLY A 325 14.89 1.95 23.39
C GLY A 325 16.38 2.31 23.32
N LYS A 326 17.26 1.48 23.90
CA LYS A 326 18.72 1.67 23.81
C LYS A 326 19.22 1.65 22.36
N ILE A 327 18.71 0.74 21.53
CA ILE A 327 19.07 0.63 20.09
C ILE A 327 18.58 1.86 19.32
N ILE A 328 17.32 2.26 19.51
CA ILE A 328 16.74 3.45 18.84
C ILE A 328 17.52 4.72 19.25
N ASN A 329 17.86 4.86 20.53
CA ASN A 329 18.64 6.00 21.00
C ASN A 329 20.06 6.00 20.43
N LYS A 330 20.66 4.82 20.21
CA LYS A 330 21.94 4.71 19.49
C LYS A 330 21.81 5.21 18.05
N LEU A 331 20.79 4.78 17.30
CA LEU A 331 20.55 5.27 15.93
C LEU A 331 20.35 6.80 15.90
N LYS A 332 19.63 7.36 16.87
CA LYS A 332 19.49 8.82 17.02
C LYS A 332 20.83 9.52 17.24
N LYS A 333 21.64 9.01 18.17
CA LYS A 333 22.95 9.59 18.52
C LYS A 333 23.92 9.60 17.32
N GLU A 334 23.89 8.55 16.50
CA GLU A 334 24.73 8.44 15.30
C GLU A 334 24.13 9.16 14.07
N GLY A 335 22.99 9.86 14.22
CA GLY A 335 22.34 10.54 13.11
C GLY A 335 21.75 9.61 12.04
N LEU A 336 21.50 8.34 12.38
CA LEU A 336 21.04 7.28 11.46
C LEU A 336 19.52 7.14 11.38
N MET A 337 18.73 7.87 12.18
CA MET A 337 17.28 7.70 12.17
C MET A 337 16.65 8.06 10.82
N ASP A 338 17.11 9.14 10.18
CA ASP A 338 16.51 9.65 8.94
C ASP A 338 16.90 8.83 7.69
N ASN A 339 17.73 7.80 7.84
CA ASN A 339 18.10 6.88 6.76
C ASN A 339 17.98 5.39 7.15
N THR A 340 17.25 5.04 8.21
CA THR A 340 17.12 3.66 8.67
C THR A 340 15.66 3.23 8.78
N ILE A 341 15.29 2.19 8.05
CA ILE A 341 14.03 1.44 8.24
C ILE A 341 14.16 0.66 9.55
N ILE A 342 13.17 0.76 10.43
CA ILE A 342 13.13 -0.03 11.67
C ILE A 342 11.90 -0.93 11.64
N VAL A 343 12.11 -2.22 11.80
CA VAL A 343 11.04 -3.22 11.89
C VAL A 343 11.08 -3.85 13.27
N ILE A 344 9.95 -3.86 13.97
CA ILE A 344 9.79 -4.60 15.23
C ILE A 344 8.66 -5.60 15.03
N TRP A 345 8.94 -6.87 15.26
CA TRP A 345 7.95 -7.95 15.12
C TRP A 345 8.10 -9.02 16.19
N GLY A 346 6.97 -9.63 16.57
CA GLY A 346 6.95 -10.88 17.33
C GLY A 346 6.93 -12.08 16.41
N ASP A 347 7.56 -13.21 16.73
CA ASP A 347 7.55 -14.37 15.82
C ASP A 347 6.24 -15.18 15.84
N HIS A 348 5.36 -14.95 16.80
CA HIS A 348 3.97 -15.40 16.80
C HIS A 348 3.26 -14.79 18.01
N GLY A 349 1.96 -15.03 18.15
CA GLY A 349 1.23 -14.69 19.35
C GLY A 349 1.57 -15.59 20.54
N PHE A 350 0.85 -15.43 21.65
CA PHE A 350 0.99 -16.24 22.85
C PHE A 350 -0.32 -16.27 23.66
N HIS A 351 -0.71 -17.46 24.09
CA HIS A 351 -1.79 -17.72 25.02
C HIS A 351 -1.35 -17.45 26.47
N LEU A 352 -2.19 -16.72 27.20
CA LEU A 352 -1.98 -16.35 28.60
C LEU A 352 -3.19 -16.76 29.47
N GLY A 353 -3.65 -17.99 29.26
CA GLY A 353 -4.78 -18.59 29.99
C GLY A 353 -6.08 -18.66 29.21
N ASP A 354 -6.19 -17.96 28.07
CA ASP A 354 -7.36 -18.03 27.22
C ASP A 354 -7.59 -19.46 26.72
N HIS A 355 -8.85 -19.92 26.73
CA HIS A 355 -9.21 -21.30 26.42
C HIS A 355 -8.50 -22.38 27.25
N ARG A 356 -8.08 -22.08 28.49
CA ARG A 356 -7.18 -22.91 29.33
C ARG A 356 -5.85 -23.23 28.64
N MET A 357 -5.47 -22.44 27.64
CA MET A 357 -4.25 -22.61 26.90
C MET A 357 -3.19 -21.64 27.40
N TRP A 358 -1.96 -22.14 27.37
CA TRP A 358 -0.76 -21.38 27.63
C TRP A 358 0.23 -21.65 26.53
N THR A 359 1.10 -20.67 26.27
CA THR A 359 2.10 -20.69 25.21
C THR A 359 1.52 -20.55 23.81
N LYS A 360 2.06 -21.23 22.81
CA LYS A 360 1.64 -21.12 21.41
C LYS A 360 1.03 -22.46 20.97
N HIS A 361 1.13 -22.85 19.69
CA HIS A 361 0.74 -24.18 19.20
C HIS A 361 -0.77 -24.40 18.91
N SER A 362 -1.44 -23.39 18.37
CA SER A 362 -2.83 -23.46 17.91
C SER A 362 -3.06 -22.53 16.70
N ASN A 363 -4.26 -22.60 16.12
CA ASN A 363 -4.76 -21.68 15.09
C ASN A 363 -5.72 -20.63 15.67
N PHE A 364 -5.74 -20.40 16.98
CA PHE A 364 -6.54 -19.33 17.60
C PHE A 364 -5.86 -17.97 17.45
N GLU A 365 -6.62 -16.88 17.57
CA GLU A 365 -6.13 -15.50 17.42
C GLU A 365 -4.91 -15.23 18.30
N GLN A 366 -5.01 -15.65 19.56
CA GLN A 366 -3.96 -15.39 20.54
C GLN A 366 -2.63 -16.05 20.19
N ALA A 367 -2.62 -17.14 19.41
CA ALA A 367 -1.39 -17.79 18.97
C ALA A 367 -0.86 -17.26 17.63
N THR A 368 -1.73 -16.84 16.71
CA THR A 368 -1.28 -16.47 15.36
C THR A 368 -1.08 -14.97 15.17
N ARG A 369 -1.81 -14.11 15.90
CA ARG A 369 -1.69 -12.66 15.79
C ARG A 369 -0.41 -12.17 16.45
N SER A 370 0.39 -11.43 15.70
CA SER A 370 1.68 -10.89 16.13
C SER A 370 1.73 -9.37 15.95
N PRO A 371 2.43 -8.62 16.81
CA PRO A 371 2.64 -7.20 16.59
C PRO A 371 3.64 -6.99 15.45
N LEU A 372 3.37 -6.01 14.59
CA LEU A 372 4.32 -5.50 13.62
C LEU A 372 4.29 -3.96 13.60
N ILE A 373 5.45 -3.36 13.85
CA ILE A 373 5.71 -1.92 13.78
C ILE A 373 6.76 -1.70 12.70
N ILE A 374 6.45 -0.89 11.68
CA ILE A 374 7.41 -0.49 10.66
C ILE A 374 7.55 1.03 10.67
N TYR A 375 8.74 1.49 11.05
CA TYR A 375 9.18 2.86 10.86
C TYR A 375 9.84 2.99 9.49
N ASN A 376 9.26 3.82 8.64
CA ASN A 376 9.84 4.18 7.35
C ASN A 376 10.37 5.62 7.43
N PRO A 377 11.68 5.86 7.31
CA PRO A 377 12.25 7.20 7.43
C PRO A 377 11.78 8.16 6.32
N ARG A 378 11.27 7.62 5.20
CA ARG A 378 10.77 8.40 4.05
C ARG A 378 9.30 8.79 4.15
N THR A 379 8.52 8.16 5.04
CA THR A 379 7.09 8.49 5.22
C THR A 379 6.82 8.85 6.67
N ARG A 380 6.32 10.06 6.92
CA ARG A 380 6.14 10.59 8.29
C ARG A 380 4.72 10.43 8.86
N ALA A 381 3.78 9.88 8.10
CA ALA A 381 2.41 9.66 8.56
C ALA A 381 2.33 8.33 9.32
N ALA A 382 1.95 8.36 10.60
CA ALA A 382 1.61 7.16 11.33
C ALA A 382 0.30 6.57 10.79
N GLN A 383 0.27 5.25 10.58
CA GLN A 383 -0.90 4.54 10.07
C GLN A 383 -1.25 3.39 10.99
N LYS A 384 -2.54 3.18 11.23
CA LYS A 384 -3.05 1.96 11.88
C LYS A 384 -3.75 1.13 10.81
N ILE A 385 -3.19 -0.03 10.52
CA ILE A 385 -3.60 -0.90 9.42
C ILE A 385 -4.33 -2.09 10.03
N MET A 386 -5.63 -2.18 9.77
CA MET A 386 -6.53 -3.24 10.27
C MET A 386 -6.76 -4.37 9.25
N SER A 387 -6.32 -4.17 8.00
CA SER A 387 -6.42 -5.20 6.96
C SER A 387 -5.60 -6.42 7.33
N PRO A 388 -6.07 -7.63 6.96
CA PRO A 388 -5.31 -8.85 7.22
C PRO A 388 -3.97 -8.82 6.47
N THR A 389 -2.90 -9.13 7.18
CA THR A 389 -1.51 -9.13 6.67
C THR A 389 -0.75 -10.33 7.22
N GLU A 390 0.31 -10.75 6.53
CA GLU A 390 1.05 -11.99 6.78
C GLU A 390 2.56 -11.74 6.88
N PHE A 391 3.30 -12.61 7.59
CA PHE A 391 4.77 -12.45 7.62
C PHE A 391 5.44 -12.62 6.27
N VAL A 392 4.88 -13.44 5.37
CA VAL A 392 5.39 -13.57 4.00
C VAL A 392 5.38 -12.24 3.24
N ASP A 393 4.59 -11.25 3.68
CA ASP A 393 4.53 -9.90 3.09
C ASP A 393 5.73 -9.03 3.49
N ILE A 394 6.42 -9.34 4.59
CA ILE A 394 7.50 -8.49 5.12
C ILE A 394 8.71 -8.48 4.19
N PHE A 395 9.06 -9.62 3.58
CA PHE A 395 10.19 -9.69 2.65
C PHE A 395 9.99 -8.74 1.44
N PRO A 396 8.92 -8.87 0.61
CA PRO A 396 8.70 -7.94 -0.49
C PRO A 396 8.53 -6.49 -0.03
N THR A 397 7.94 -6.25 1.16
CA THR A 397 7.82 -4.89 1.73
C THR A 397 9.18 -4.23 1.94
N LEU A 398 10.14 -4.94 2.54
CA LEU A 398 11.46 -4.35 2.81
C LEU A 398 12.28 -4.15 1.55
N THR A 399 12.16 -5.03 0.55
CA THR A 399 12.82 -4.82 -0.74
C THR A 399 12.27 -3.60 -1.46
N ASP A 400 10.94 -3.40 -1.41
CA ASP A 400 10.23 -2.28 -2.01
C ASP A 400 10.60 -0.95 -1.33
N MET A 401 10.53 -0.90 0.01
CA MET A 401 10.93 0.26 0.81
C MET A 401 12.41 0.66 0.61
N ALA A 402 13.29 -0.33 0.52
CA ALA A 402 14.72 -0.12 0.27
C ALA A 402 15.02 0.20 -1.21
N GLN A 403 14.03 0.13 -2.10
CA GLN A 403 14.16 0.32 -3.56
C GLN A 403 15.24 -0.59 -4.17
N ILE A 404 15.29 -1.84 -3.73
CA ILE A 404 16.16 -2.89 -4.30
C ILE A 404 15.33 -3.87 -5.11
N ALA A 405 15.99 -4.65 -5.97
CA ALA A 405 15.31 -5.65 -6.79
C ALA A 405 14.42 -6.58 -5.94
N PRO A 406 13.18 -6.87 -6.35
CA PRO A 406 12.31 -7.78 -5.62
C PRO A 406 12.90 -9.18 -5.59
N ALA A 407 12.67 -9.92 -4.50
CA ALA A 407 13.04 -11.32 -4.43
C ALA A 407 12.13 -12.15 -5.36
N LEU A 408 12.73 -13.05 -6.15
CA LEU A 408 11.97 -13.95 -7.01
C LEU A 408 11.27 -15.02 -6.17
N ASN A 409 10.04 -15.37 -6.56
CA ASN A 409 9.27 -16.51 -6.04
C ASN A 409 8.85 -16.40 -4.55
N VAL A 410 8.59 -15.21 -4.02
CA VAL A 410 7.96 -15.05 -2.70
C VAL A 410 6.44 -15.21 -2.77
N ASP A 411 5.82 -15.60 -1.66
CA ASP A 411 4.39 -15.89 -1.51
C ASP A 411 3.55 -14.71 -1.00
N GLY A 412 4.21 -13.65 -0.54
CA GLY A 412 3.58 -12.45 0.00
C GLY A 412 3.60 -11.26 -0.98
N SER A 413 2.93 -10.18 -0.58
CA SER A 413 2.84 -8.93 -1.34
C SER A 413 3.35 -7.76 -0.51
N SER A 414 3.89 -6.72 -1.15
CA SER A 414 4.38 -5.54 -0.43
C SER A 414 3.26 -4.86 0.37
N LEU A 415 3.53 -4.51 1.62
CA LEU A 415 2.67 -3.74 2.53
C LEU A 415 2.85 -2.23 2.32
N LEU A 416 3.81 -1.80 1.51
CA LEU A 416 4.10 -0.38 1.29
C LEU A 416 2.86 0.42 0.81
N PRO A 417 2.00 -0.10 -0.09
CA PRO A 417 0.76 0.57 -0.45
C PRO A 417 -0.16 0.85 0.75
N LEU A 418 -0.26 -0.07 1.71
CA LEU A 418 -1.03 0.14 2.94
C LEU A 418 -0.39 1.21 3.83
N MET A 419 0.94 1.17 3.97
CA MET A 419 1.70 2.14 4.76
C MET A 419 1.62 3.56 4.21
N MET A 420 1.49 3.68 2.89
CA MET A 420 1.35 4.95 2.19
C MET A 420 -0.13 5.40 2.06
N GLY A 421 -1.09 4.59 2.51
CA GLY A 421 -2.52 4.89 2.38
C GLY A 421 -3.07 4.77 0.95
N LEU A 422 -2.37 4.06 0.06
CA LEU A 422 -2.73 3.88 -1.35
C LEU A 422 -3.78 2.78 -1.55
N GLN A 423 -3.85 1.83 -0.61
CA GLN A 423 -4.81 0.73 -0.60
C GLN A 423 -5.34 0.49 0.81
N GLN A 424 -6.57 -0.01 0.91
CA GLN A 424 -7.18 -0.40 2.19
C GLN A 424 -6.88 -1.85 2.57
N SER A 425 -6.70 -2.73 1.58
CA SER A 425 -6.24 -4.11 1.77
C SER A 425 -5.46 -4.54 0.54
N ILE A 426 -4.52 -5.46 0.74
CA ILE A 426 -3.75 -6.13 -0.34
C ILE A 426 -4.22 -7.57 -0.57
N LYS A 427 -5.11 -8.10 0.28
CA LYS A 427 -5.61 -9.48 0.24
C LYS A 427 -6.94 -9.65 1.00
N ASP A 428 -7.66 -10.72 0.68
CA ASP A 428 -8.93 -11.07 1.31
C ASP A 428 -8.77 -11.55 2.77
N PHE A 429 -7.72 -12.33 3.02
CA PHE A 429 -7.42 -12.93 4.32
C PHE A 429 -5.92 -13.17 4.51
N ALA A 430 -5.51 -13.29 5.76
CA ALA A 430 -4.22 -13.82 6.16
C ALA A 430 -4.36 -15.33 6.43
N VAL A 431 -3.32 -16.10 6.10
CA VAL A 431 -3.32 -17.56 6.27
C VAL A 431 -2.30 -17.99 7.31
N SER A 432 -2.77 -18.75 8.28
CA SER A 432 -1.97 -19.50 9.25
C SER A 432 -2.24 -20.99 9.11
N GLN A 433 -1.28 -21.82 9.50
CA GLN A 433 -1.44 -23.26 9.56
C GLN A 433 -0.82 -23.85 10.82
N TYR A 434 -1.35 -24.99 11.25
CA TYR A 434 -0.78 -25.72 12.38
C TYR A 434 -0.97 -27.24 12.25
N PRO A 435 0.10 -28.04 12.38
CA PRO A 435 0.00 -29.49 12.34
C PRO A 435 -0.52 -30.07 13.67
N ARG A 436 -1.53 -30.95 13.62
CA ARG A 436 -2.00 -31.73 14.77
C ARG A 436 -2.02 -33.21 14.39
N ASN A 437 -1.03 -33.96 14.87
CA ASN A 437 -0.82 -35.37 14.49
C ASN A 437 -0.72 -35.52 12.95
N GLN A 438 -1.57 -36.37 12.35
CA GLN A 438 -1.66 -36.57 10.89
C GLN A 438 -2.58 -35.56 10.19
N LYS A 439 -3.06 -34.55 10.91
CA LYS A 439 -3.91 -33.48 10.36
C LYS A 439 -3.14 -32.18 10.21
N MET A 440 -3.53 -31.36 9.24
CA MET A 440 -3.11 -29.97 9.09
C MET A 440 -4.34 -29.09 9.22
N GLY A 441 -4.28 -28.10 10.10
CA GLY A 441 -5.31 -27.07 10.20
C GLY A 441 -4.86 -25.82 9.46
N TYR A 442 -5.70 -25.28 8.58
CA TYR A 442 -5.50 -24.00 7.90
C TYR A 442 -6.53 -23.00 8.40
N SER A 443 -6.08 -21.80 8.75
CA SER A 443 -6.88 -20.72 9.33
C SER A 443 -6.79 -19.48 8.47
N PHE A 444 -7.95 -19.00 8.00
CA PHE A 444 -8.14 -17.85 7.12
C PHE A 444 -8.74 -16.70 7.92
N ARG A 445 -7.94 -15.67 8.20
CA ARG A 445 -8.33 -14.51 9.00
C ARG A 445 -8.60 -13.30 8.10
N THR A 446 -9.86 -12.86 8.02
CA THR A 446 -10.25 -11.61 7.33
C THR A 446 -10.13 -10.41 8.30
N ALA A 447 -10.75 -9.27 8.01
CA ALA A 447 -10.90 -8.20 9.01
C ALA A 447 -11.82 -8.62 10.17
N SER A 448 -12.91 -9.33 9.88
CA SER A 448 -13.99 -9.60 10.85
C SER A 448 -14.19 -11.06 11.23
N TYR A 449 -13.67 -12.01 10.43
CA TYR A 449 -13.93 -13.44 10.63
C TYR A 449 -12.64 -14.26 10.63
N ARG A 450 -12.69 -15.43 11.26
CA ARG A 450 -11.71 -16.50 11.09
C ARG A 450 -12.40 -17.80 10.75
N TYR A 451 -12.04 -18.38 9.62
CA TYR A 451 -12.45 -19.72 9.25
C TYR A 451 -11.26 -20.66 9.35
N THR A 452 -11.41 -21.76 10.09
CA THR A 452 -10.39 -22.82 10.19
C THR A 452 -10.97 -24.11 9.64
N LEU A 453 -10.19 -24.81 8.83
CA LEU A 453 -10.51 -26.15 8.35
C LEU A 453 -9.34 -27.10 8.61
N TRP A 454 -9.64 -28.36 8.88
CA TRP A 454 -8.65 -29.41 9.13
C TRP A 454 -8.75 -30.49 8.06
N ILE A 455 -7.61 -30.88 7.49
CA ILE A 455 -7.52 -31.95 6.49
C ILE A 455 -6.47 -33.00 6.91
N ASN A 456 -6.45 -34.16 6.24
CA ASN A 456 -5.32 -35.07 6.35
C ASN A 456 -4.07 -34.46 5.70
N LYS A 457 -2.90 -34.65 6.30
CA LYS A 457 -1.62 -34.20 5.72
C LYS A 457 -1.32 -34.84 4.36
N THR A 458 -1.91 -36.00 4.06
CA THR A 458 -1.82 -36.67 2.75
C THR A 458 -2.42 -35.85 1.62
N GLU A 459 -3.38 -34.97 1.92
CA GLU A 459 -4.04 -34.14 0.90
C GLU A 459 -3.26 -32.87 0.56
N ILE A 460 -2.21 -32.52 1.31
CA ILE A 460 -1.43 -31.29 1.06
C ILE A 460 -0.83 -31.35 -0.36
N GLY A 461 -1.08 -30.32 -1.15
CA GLY A 461 -0.65 -30.25 -2.55
C GLY A 461 -1.59 -30.93 -3.54
N GLN A 462 -2.72 -31.48 -3.08
CA GLN A 462 -3.81 -32.00 -3.91
C GLN A 462 -5.00 -31.03 -3.94
N LYS A 463 -5.93 -31.21 -4.89
CA LYS A 463 -7.17 -30.45 -4.93
C LYS A 463 -8.00 -30.78 -3.68
N ILE A 464 -8.28 -29.78 -2.86
CA ILE A 464 -9.05 -29.94 -1.62
C ILE A 464 -10.52 -29.63 -1.89
N THR A 465 -11.39 -30.50 -1.41
CA THR A 465 -12.85 -30.37 -1.50
C THR A 465 -13.49 -30.51 -0.12
N ASP A 466 -14.79 -30.25 -0.04
CA ASP A 466 -15.58 -30.41 1.19
C ASP A 466 -15.45 -31.80 1.83
N LYS A 467 -15.22 -32.84 1.02
CA LYS A 467 -15.08 -34.24 1.50
C LYS A 467 -13.79 -34.49 2.27
N ASP A 468 -12.80 -33.62 2.10
CA ASP A 468 -11.48 -33.76 2.70
C ASP A 468 -11.39 -33.07 4.07
N ILE A 469 -12.37 -32.21 4.38
CA ILE A 469 -12.49 -31.49 5.64
C ILE A 469 -12.95 -32.46 6.73
N VAL A 470 -12.13 -32.64 7.77
CA VAL A 470 -12.44 -33.51 8.91
C VAL A 470 -12.93 -32.76 10.14
N GLN A 471 -12.72 -31.45 10.20
CA GLN A 471 -13.20 -30.55 11.24
C GLN A 471 -13.11 -29.12 10.71
N GLU A 472 -14.03 -28.25 11.14
CA GLU A 472 -14.00 -26.84 10.78
C GLU A 472 -14.62 -25.94 11.87
N GLU A 473 -14.19 -24.68 11.86
CA GLU A 473 -14.61 -23.64 12.78
C GLU A 473 -14.79 -22.29 12.08
N LEU A 474 -15.82 -21.53 12.48
CA LEU A 474 -16.00 -20.12 12.11
C LEU A 474 -16.13 -19.25 13.36
N PHE A 475 -15.30 -18.22 13.46
CA PHE A 475 -15.34 -17.21 14.54
C PHE A 475 -15.61 -15.81 13.97
N ASP A 476 -16.38 -15.02 14.72
CA ASP A 476 -16.77 -13.65 14.38
C ASP A 476 -16.16 -12.67 15.39
N TYR A 477 -15.16 -11.89 14.99
CA TYR A 477 -14.48 -10.94 15.87
C TYR A 477 -15.24 -9.63 16.07
N SER A 478 -16.33 -9.41 15.33
CA SER A 478 -17.18 -8.24 15.53
C SER A 478 -18.04 -8.42 16.78
N ASN A 479 -18.49 -9.65 17.03
CA ASN A 479 -19.41 -9.99 18.13
C ASN A 479 -18.78 -10.90 19.20
N ASP A 480 -17.83 -11.76 18.84
CA ASP A 480 -17.15 -12.74 19.71
C ASP A 480 -15.62 -12.67 19.52
N PRO A 481 -14.96 -11.56 19.92
CA PRO A 481 -13.52 -11.39 19.75
C PRO A 481 -12.65 -12.36 20.57
N LEU A 482 -13.26 -13.16 21.45
CA LEU A 482 -12.59 -14.14 22.32
C LEU A 482 -12.70 -15.57 21.79
N GLU A 483 -13.33 -15.77 20.62
CA GLU A 483 -13.50 -17.07 19.97
C GLU A 483 -14.25 -18.08 20.86
N THR A 484 -15.23 -17.60 21.64
CA THR A 484 -15.97 -18.40 22.63
C THR A 484 -16.91 -19.44 22.00
N LYS A 485 -17.27 -19.30 20.72
CA LYS A 485 -18.20 -20.22 20.06
C LYS A 485 -17.85 -20.45 18.59
N ASN A 486 -17.99 -21.69 18.12
CA ASN A 486 -18.02 -22.00 16.70
C ASN A 486 -19.38 -21.62 16.09
N HIS A 487 -19.38 -20.76 15.07
CA HIS A 487 -20.57 -20.19 14.45
C HIS A 487 -21.12 -20.98 13.26
N ILE A 488 -20.45 -22.07 12.85
CA ILE A 488 -20.95 -22.93 11.76
C ILE A 488 -22.30 -23.53 12.15
N GLY A 489 -23.28 -23.44 11.24
CA GLY A 489 -24.65 -23.93 11.44
C GLY A 489 -25.53 -23.03 12.32
N LEU A 490 -25.04 -21.86 12.77
CA LEU A 490 -25.86 -20.87 13.44
C LEU A 490 -26.55 -19.95 12.43
N LYS A 491 -27.82 -19.61 12.71
CA LYS A 491 -28.62 -18.71 11.89
C LYS A 491 -27.92 -17.35 11.71
N GLY A 492 -27.78 -16.90 10.47
CA GLY A 492 -27.19 -15.62 10.09
C GLY A 492 -25.72 -15.69 9.67
N TYR A 493 -25.08 -16.85 9.74
CA TYR A 493 -23.67 -17.07 9.37
C TYR A 493 -23.49 -17.88 8.08
N GLU A 494 -24.57 -18.36 7.47
CA GLU A 494 -24.53 -19.28 6.32
C GLU A 494 -23.81 -18.65 5.12
N VAL A 495 -24.17 -17.42 4.77
CA VAL A 495 -23.60 -16.70 3.61
C VAL A 495 -22.10 -16.49 3.76
N ILE A 496 -21.66 -16.01 4.94
CA ILE A 496 -20.24 -15.73 5.18
C ILE A 496 -19.42 -17.03 5.29
N TYR A 497 -19.99 -18.08 5.89
CA TYR A 497 -19.38 -19.41 5.92
C TYR A 497 -19.14 -19.95 4.51
N ASP A 498 -20.16 -19.93 3.65
CA ASP A 498 -20.05 -20.42 2.28
C ASP A 498 -19.03 -19.61 1.46
N GLU A 499 -19.03 -18.28 1.60
CA GLU A 499 -18.08 -17.41 0.91
C GLU A 499 -16.63 -17.70 1.32
N ILE A 500 -16.35 -17.70 2.62
CA ILE A 500 -14.98 -17.88 3.12
C ILE A 500 -14.48 -19.30 2.88
N LYS A 501 -15.35 -20.31 2.99
CA LYS A 501 -15.01 -21.70 2.70
C LYS A 501 -14.66 -21.88 1.23
N LYS A 502 -15.45 -21.33 0.31
CA LYS A 502 -15.17 -21.37 -1.13
C LYS A 502 -13.80 -20.77 -1.44
N LYS A 503 -13.50 -19.59 -0.88
CA LYS A 503 -12.19 -18.93 -1.09
C LYS A 503 -11.04 -19.72 -0.45
N ALA A 504 -11.25 -20.29 0.73
CA ALA A 504 -10.26 -21.13 1.42
C ALA A 504 -9.91 -22.39 0.62
N LEU A 505 -10.90 -23.11 0.11
CA LEU A 505 -10.70 -24.30 -0.72
C LEU A 505 -10.01 -23.97 -2.05
N ALA A 506 -10.37 -22.84 -2.66
CA ALA A 506 -9.70 -22.33 -3.85
C ALA A 506 -8.22 -21.97 -3.59
N PHE A 507 -7.92 -21.39 -2.41
CA PHE A 507 -6.55 -21.06 -2.01
C PHE A 507 -5.68 -22.31 -1.77
N LEU A 508 -6.24 -23.36 -1.16
CA LEU A 508 -5.50 -24.59 -0.83
C LEU A 508 -5.35 -25.54 -2.02
N SER A 509 -6.28 -25.50 -2.96
CA SER A 509 -6.23 -26.36 -4.13
C SER A 509 -5.17 -25.87 -5.11
N PRO A 510 -4.32 -26.74 -5.66
CA PRO A 510 -3.48 -26.40 -6.80
C PRO A 510 -4.38 -25.92 -7.94
N THR A 511 -4.30 -24.64 -8.28
CA THR A 511 -4.69 -24.21 -9.62
C THR A 511 -3.75 -24.90 -10.61
N ALA A 512 -4.25 -25.25 -11.80
CA ALA A 512 -3.36 -25.59 -12.92
C ALA A 512 -2.23 -24.56 -12.93
N ALA A 513 -0.98 -25.03 -13.00
CA ALA A 513 0.19 -24.17 -12.86
C ALA A 513 -0.12 -22.85 -13.58
N PRO A 514 -0.11 -21.70 -12.89
CA PRO A 514 -0.15 -20.43 -13.59
C PRO A 514 0.91 -20.56 -14.67
N GLN A 515 0.52 -20.38 -15.95
CA GLN A 515 1.47 -20.00 -16.99
C GLN A 515 2.42 -19.02 -16.31
N PRO A 516 3.76 -19.22 -16.38
CA PRO A 516 4.70 -18.36 -15.70
C PRO A 516 4.24 -16.94 -15.98
N GLN A 517 3.76 -16.25 -14.95
CA GLN A 517 3.43 -14.84 -15.13
C GLN A 517 4.70 -14.26 -15.73
N PRO A 518 4.60 -13.55 -16.88
CA PRO A 518 5.77 -12.94 -17.46
C PRO A 518 6.46 -12.21 -16.31
N LYS A 519 7.77 -12.50 -16.16
CA LYS A 519 8.63 -11.89 -15.15
C LYS A 519 8.13 -10.46 -14.93
N PRO A 520 7.81 -10.02 -13.71
CA PRO A 520 7.93 -8.62 -13.42
C PRO A 520 9.40 -8.32 -13.71
N GLN A 521 9.69 -7.86 -14.93
CA GLN A 521 10.91 -7.14 -15.17
C GLN A 521 10.89 -6.06 -14.09
N ALA A 522 11.96 -5.99 -13.31
CA ALA A 522 12.17 -4.93 -12.36
C ALA A 522 12.22 -3.61 -13.13
N LYS A 523 11.05 -3.07 -13.50
CA LYS A 523 10.85 -1.69 -13.86
C LYS A 523 10.68 -0.98 -12.53
N LYS A 524 11.52 0.02 -12.33
CA LYS A 524 11.54 0.88 -11.14
C LYS A 524 10.10 1.19 -10.71
N VAL A 525 9.76 0.88 -9.46
CA VAL A 525 8.53 1.40 -8.83
C VAL A 525 8.77 2.87 -8.44
N SER A 526 9.14 3.69 -9.42
CA SER A 526 9.22 5.14 -9.33
C SER A 526 8.55 5.84 -10.52
N ASP A 527 7.97 5.08 -11.43
CA ASP A 527 7.54 5.61 -12.72
C ASP A 527 6.14 6.23 -12.58
N GLY A 528 6.05 7.54 -12.76
CA GLY A 528 4.80 8.28 -12.93
C GLY A 528 4.07 7.87 -14.21
N ILE A 529 2.89 8.41 -14.49
CA ILE A 529 2.10 8.03 -15.69
C ILE A 529 2.91 8.19 -16.99
N ARG A 530 3.68 9.27 -17.12
CA ARG A 530 4.60 9.50 -18.24
C ARG A 530 5.60 8.35 -18.41
N ASP A 531 6.22 7.95 -17.32
CA ASP A 531 7.26 6.94 -17.33
C ASP A 531 6.66 5.55 -17.57
N LEU A 532 5.44 5.29 -17.08
CA LEU A 532 4.69 4.06 -17.39
C LEU A 532 4.35 3.95 -18.88
N LEU A 533 3.94 5.04 -19.52
CA LEU A 533 3.71 5.04 -20.97
C LEU A 533 5.01 4.76 -21.73
N ALA A 534 6.09 5.45 -21.36
CA ALA A 534 7.40 5.27 -21.99
C ALA A 534 7.95 3.85 -21.80
N ASN A 535 7.75 3.25 -20.63
CA ASN A 535 8.34 1.97 -20.29
C ASN A 535 7.53 0.77 -20.79
N ASN A 536 6.23 0.92 -21.10
CA ASN A 536 5.38 -0.19 -21.55
C ASN A 536 5.10 -0.16 -23.06
N ASP A 537 6.08 0.32 -23.83
CA ASP A 537 6.11 0.27 -25.30
C ASP A 537 4.87 0.90 -25.97
N TYR A 538 4.20 1.85 -25.30
CA TYR A 538 3.16 2.65 -25.93
C TYR A 538 3.80 3.55 -26.99
N ASN A 539 3.21 3.59 -28.18
CA ASN A 539 3.67 4.49 -29.23
C ASN A 539 3.43 5.96 -28.79
N PRO A 540 4.49 6.76 -28.57
CA PRO A 540 4.38 8.12 -28.07
C PRO A 540 3.70 9.08 -29.06
N ASN A 541 3.46 8.63 -30.30
CA ASN A 541 2.71 9.37 -31.31
C ASN A 541 1.22 8.99 -31.38
N GLN A 542 0.81 7.90 -30.71
CA GLN A 542 -0.58 7.40 -30.73
C GLN A 542 -1.28 7.50 -29.37
N VAL A 543 -0.56 7.46 -28.25
CA VAL A 543 -1.18 7.49 -26.92
C VAL A 543 -0.69 8.68 -26.12
N TYR A 544 -1.62 9.53 -25.69
CA TYR A 544 -1.34 10.69 -24.84
C TYR A 544 -2.21 10.66 -23.59
N VAL A 545 -1.58 10.62 -22.42
CA VAL A 545 -2.27 10.77 -21.13
C VAL A 545 -1.77 12.03 -20.46
N GLY A 546 -2.70 12.88 -20.01
CA GLY A 546 -2.41 14.23 -19.58
C GLY A 546 -3.33 14.75 -18.47
N ALA A 547 -3.02 15.97 -18.05
CA ALA A 547 -3.84 16.74 -17.15
C ALA A 547 -3.86 18.22 -17.53
N THR A 548 -4.94 18.89 -17.17
CA THR A 548 -5.14 20.32 -17.39
C THR A 548 -4.64 21.11 -16.17
N LEU A 549 -3.82 22.13 -16.39
CA LEU A 549 -3.45 23.09 -15.36
C LEU A 549 -4.19 24.42 -15.56
N ASN A 550 -4.55 25.05 -14.45
CA ASN A 550 -4.91 26.45 -14.45
C ASN A 550 -3.66 27.31 -14.66
N HIS A 551 -3.79 28.46 -15.34
CA HIS A 551 -2.71 29.45 -15.44
C HIS A 551 -2.06 29.79 -14.08
N ARG A 552 -2.84 29.88 -13.00
CA ARG A 552 -2.33 30.16 -11.65
C ARG A 552 -1.51 29.03 -11.02
N GLN A 553 -1.56 27.83 -11.58
CA GLN A 553 -0.82 26.66 -11.11
C GLN A 553 0.54 26.52 -11.82
N LEU A 554 0.80 27.31 -12.86
CA LEU A 554 2.11 27.39 -13.49
C LEU A 554 3.16 27.88 -12.49
N ASN A 555 4.34 27.26 -12.52
CA ASN A 555 5.46 27.55 -11.61
C ASN A 555 5.13 27.35 -10.12
N THR A 556 4.16 26.47 -9.82
CA THR A 556 3.84 26.04 -8.46
C THR A 556 4.21 24.57 -8.25
N GLU A 557 4.10 24.08 -7.01
CA GLU A 557 4.23 22.65 -6.71
C GLU A 557 3.26 21.77 -7.51
N VAL A 558 2.10 22.30 -7.93
CA VAL A 558 1.17 21.55 -8.80
C VAL A 558 1.77 21.35 -10.19
N SER A 559 2.40 22.38 -10.76
CA SER A 559 3.10 22.22 -12.05
C SER A 559 4.33 21.31 -11.96
N LYS A 560 5.02 21.25 -10.82
CA LYS A 560 6.10 20.27 -10.62
C LYS A 560 5.57 18.84 -10.62
N LEU A 561 4.53 18.59 -9.83
CA LEU A 561 3.83 17.31 -9.83
C LEU A 561 3.33 16.93 -11.23
N PHE A 562 2.80 17.91 -11.99
CA PHE A 562 2.38 17.68 -13.37
C PHE A 562 3.54 17.20 -14.26
N LEU A 563 4.71 17.83 -14.15
CA LEU A 563 5.89 17.46 -14.95
C LEU A 563 6.48 16.09 -14.57
N ASP A 564 6.25 15.63 -13.35
CA ASP A 564 6.61 14.28 -12.92
C ASP A 564 5.66 13.21 -13.52
N GLU A 565 4.42 13.59 -13.84
CA GLU A 565 3.37 12.65 -14.24
C GLU A 565 2.99 12.68 -15.72
N PHE A 566 3.14 13.81 -16.41
CA PHE A 566 2.52 14.01 -17.73
C PHE A 566 3.40 14.79 -18.71
N THR A 567 3.20 14.53 -20.00
CA THR A 567 3.80 15.27 -21.13
C THR A 567 2.74 15.87 -22.07
N TYR A 568 1.47 15.75 -21.72
CA TYR A 568 0.34 16.23 -22.50
C TYR A 568 -0.57 17.08 -21.62
N SER A 569 -1.04 18.21 -22.14
CA SER A 569 -1.92 19.13 -21.41
C SER A 569 -2.87 19.90 -22.32
N THR A 570 -3.98 20.32 -21.72
CA THR A 570 -4.86 21.35 -22.27
C THR A 570 -4.79 22.58 -21.36
N PRO A 571 -4.48 23.80 -21.85
CA PRO A 571 -4.45 25.00 -21.01
C PRO A 571 -5.85 25.38 -20.52
N GLU A 572 -6.10 25.36 -19.21
CA GLU A 572 -7.45 25.55 -18.67
C GLU A 572 -8.00 26.95 -19.01
N ASN A 573 -8.99 27.01 -19.90
CA ASN A 573 -9.70 28.23 -20.31
C ASN A 573 -8.83 29.38 -20.85
N CYS A 574 -7.51 29.19 -21.00
CA CYS A 574 -6.57 30.27 -21.35
C CYS A 574 -6.78 30.76 -22.79
N ALA A 575 -7.25 29.87 -23.66
CA ALA A 575 -7.49 30.16 -25.06
C ALA A 575 -8.95 30.53 -25.41
N LYS A 576 -9.85 30.61 -24.42
CA LYS A 576 -11.25 30.99 -24.68
C LYS A 576 -11.36 32.44 -25.15
N GLN A 577 -12.33 32.71 -26.02
CA GLN A 577 -12.62 34.07 -26.50
C GLN A 577 -12.81 35.05 -25.35
N THR A 578 -13.54 34.66 -24.30
CA THR A 578 -13.74 35.46 -23.08
C THR A 578 -12.45 35.90 -22.40
N ARG A 579 -11.33 35.23 -22.66
CA ARG A 579 -10.00 35.56 -22.14
C ARG A 579 -9.16 36.32 -23.16
N ILE A 580 -9.06 35.80 -24.39
CA ILE A 580 -8.18 36.36 -25.42
C ILE A 580 -8.77 37.61 -26.07
N HIS A 581 -10.08 37.62 -26.26
CA HIS A 581 -10.82 38.70 -26.92
C HIS A 581 -12.08 39.07 -26.11
N PRO A 582 -11.89 39.64 -24.91
CA PRO A 582 -12.98 39.85 -23.95
C PRO A 582 -13.96 40.94 -24.38
N LYS A 583 -13.61 41.80 -25.35
CA LYS A 583 -14.44 42.83 -26.01
C LYS A 583 -13.93 43.08 -27.44
N PRO A 584 -14.79 43.54 -28.38
CA PRO A 584 -14.35 43.94 -29.71
C PRO A 584 -13.16 44.91 -29.66
N GLY A 585 -12.16 44.69 -30.51
CA GLY A 585 -10.91 45.48 -30.55
C GLY A 585 -9.94 45.31 -29.38
N VAL A 586 -10.26 44.51 -28.35
CA VAL A 586 -9.40 44.32 -27.17
C VAL A 586 -8.79 42.91 -27.15
N TRP A 587 -7.48 42.80 -26.94
CA TRP A 587 -6.76 41.53 -26.93
C TRP A 587 -5.96 41.32 -25.64
N ASP A 588 -6.06 40.13 -25.04
CA ASP A 588 -5.24 39.70 -23.90
C ASP A 588 -4.68 38.30 -24.12
N TRP A 589 -3.45 38.25 -24.62
CA TRP A 589 -2.72 37.00 -24.88
C TRP A 589 -1.92 36.52 -23.67
N LYS A 590 -1.92 37.24 -22.56
CA LYS A 590 -0.93 37.02 -21.49
C LYS A 590 -0.99 35.60 -20.94
N LYS A 591 -2.17 35.13 -20.56
CA LYS A 591 -2.32 33.82 -19.90
C LYS A 591 -1.96 32.66 -20.81
N ILE A 592 -2.35 32.73 -22.08
CA ILE A 592 -2.03 31.67 -23.03
C ILE A 592 -0.53 31.70 -23.38
N ASN A 593 0.08 32.88 -23.53
CA ASN A 593 1.53 33.00 -23.74
C ASN A 593 2.32 32.41 -22.58
N ASP A 594 1.97 32.74 -21.33
CA ASP A 594 2.62 32.19 -20.14
C ASP A 594 2.56 30.64 -20.12
N TYR A 595 1.45 30.05 -20.62
CA TYR A 595 1.29 28.59 -20.71
C TYR A 595 2.08 27.98 -21.87
N LEU A 596 2.10 28.64 -23.04
CA LEU A 596 2.91 28.23 -24.19
C LEU A 596 4.39 28.21 -23.82
N ASP A 597 4.89 29.26 -23.17
CA ASP A 597 6.26 29.35 -22.68
C ASP A 597 6.58 28.22 -21.69
N PHE A 598 5.64 27.91 -20.78
CA PHE A 598 5.78 26.78 -19.87
C PHE A 598 5.83 25.44 -20.62
N ALA A 599 5.00 25.25 -21.63
CA ALA A 599 4.95 24.01 -22.39
C ALA A 599 6.21 23.79 -23.24
N ASP A 600 6.64 24.82 -23.96
CA ASP A 600 7.86 24.80 -24.79
C ASP A 600 9.10 24.54 -23.93
N LYS A 601 9.20 25.20 -22.77
CA LYS A 601 10.31 24.99 -21.83
C LYS A 601 10.41 23.56 -21.30
N ASN A 602 9.28 22.85 -21.19
CA ASN A 602 9.21 21.55 -20.55
C ASN A 602 8.83 20.40 -21.51
N ASN A 603 8.88 20.63 -22.83
CA ASN A 603 8.50 19.65 -23.86
C ASN A 603 7.09 19.05 -23.65
N ILE A 604 6.12 19.91 -23.34
CA ILE A 604 4.72 19.49 -23.18
C ILE A 604 3.99 19.64 -24.51
N THR A 605 3.33 18.57 -24.95
CA THR A 605 2.41 18.61 -26.08
C THR A 605 1.10 19.26 -25.65
N LEU A 606 0.63 20.24 -26.40
CA LEU A 606 -0.58 20.97 -26.10
C LEU A 606 -1.72 20.66 -27.06
N ARG A 607 -2.91 20.54 -26.48
CA ARG A 607 -4.18 20.75 -27.19
C ARG A 607 -4.79 22.06 -26.75
N ILE A 608 -5.18 22.90 -27.71
CA ILE A 608 -5.73 24.21 -27.44
C ILE A 608 -7.26 24.15 -27.42
N HIS A 609 -7.81 24.29 -26.22
CA HIS A 609 -9.25 24.45 -26.00
C HIS A 609 -9.63 25.95 -26.01
N GLY A 610 -9.74 26.51 -27.23
CA GLY A 610 -10.25 27.87 -27.49
C GLY A 610 -11.30 27.95 -28.61
N PRO A 611 -12.25 27.01 -28.70
CA PRO A 611 -13.14 26.85 -29.86
C PRO A 611 -14.17 27.98 -30.00
N ILE A 612 -14.79 28.08 -31.18
CA ILE A 612 -16.09 28.74 -31.32
C ILE A 612 -17.15 27.87 -30.66
N SER A 613 -17.85 28.42 -29.68
CA SER A 613 -18.76 27.65 -28.82
C SER A 613 -19.78 28.55 -28.13
N PRO A 614 -20.78 27.98 -27.44
CA PRO A 614 -21.71 28.71 -26.58
C PRO A 614 -21.02 29.42 -25.39
N GLN A 615 -19.75 29.13 -25.11
CA GLN A 615 -18.98 29.79 -24.04
C GLN A 615 -18.32 31.10 -24.53
N ALA A 616 -19.09 31.89 -25.28
CA ALA A 616 -18.70 33.18 -25.83
C ALA A 616 -18.64 34.30 -24.78
N SER A 617 -17.99 35.41 -25.13
CA SER A 617 -17.93 36.61 -24.30
C SER A 617 -19.31 37.18 -23.99
N HIS A 618 -19.51 37.80 -22.82
CA HIS A 618 -20.81 38.38 -22.44
C HIS A 618 -21.34 39.34 -23.51
N TRP A 619 -20.47 40.15 -24.11
CA TRP A 619 -20.85 41.06 -25.19
C TRP A 619 -21.37 40.35 -26.44
N ALA A 620 -21.02 39.08 -26.68
CA ALA A 620 -21.55 38.34 -27.83
C ALA A 620 -22.97 37.84 -27.54
N LYS A 621 -23.30 37.62 -26.26
CA LYS A 621 -24.58 37.10 -25.77
C LYS A 621 -25.63 38.18 -25.49
N THR A 622 -25.19 39.37 -25.10
CA THR A 622 -26.10 40.48 -24.73
C THR A 622 -26.33 41.52 -25.81
N ASP A 623 -25.49 41.53 -26.84
CA ASP A 623 -25.43 42.67 -27.75
C ASP A 623 -26.38 42.49 -28.93
N SER A 624 -27.10 43.57 -29.28
CA SER A 624 -28.05 43.67 -30.38
C SER A 624 -27.35 43.89 -31.74
N ARG A 625 -26.09 43.45 -31.88
CA ARG A 625 -25.32 43.56 -33.12
C ARG A 625 -26.00 42.81 -34.24
N THR A 626 -25.83 43.29 -35.47
CA THR A 626 -26.36 42.58 -36.65
C THR A 626 -25.62 41.26 -36.87
N LYS A 627 -26.21 40.38 -37.68
CA LYS A 627 -25.61 39.10 -38.07
C LYS A 627 -24.22 39.28 -38.66
N GLU A 628 -24.06 40.31 -39.51
CA GLU A 628 -22.81 40.66 -40.18
C GLU A 628 -21.75 41.15 -39.19
N GLU A 629 -22.14 41.93 -38.19
CA GLU A 629 -21.23 42.41 -37.15
C GLU A 629 -20.78 41.28 -36.23
N LEU A 630 -21.69 40.38 -35.85
CA LEU A 630 -21.36 39.21 -35.04
C LEU A 630 -20.40 38.27 -35.78
N GLU A 631 -20.69 38.00 -37.06
CA GLU A 631 -19.83 37.23 -37.94
C GLU A 631 -18.44 37.85 -38.05
N LYS A 632 -18.34 39.17 -38.28
CA LYS A 632 -17.06 39.87 -38.35
C LYS A 632 -16.22 39.68 -37.09
N ASN A 633 -16.83 39.80 -35.91
CA ASN A 633 -16.12 39.61 -34.64
C ASN A 633 -15.70 38.15 -34.43
N MET A 634 -16.53 37.18 -34.82
CA MET A 634 -16.17 35.75 -34.78
C MET A 634 -14.96 35.48 -35.67
N VAL A 635 -15.00 35.97 -36.91
CA VAL A 635 -13.95 35.81 -37.91
C VAL A 635 -12.64 36.45 -37.42
N GLU A 636 -12.72 37.66 -36.86
CA GLU A 636 -11.57 38.37 -36.30
C GLU A 636 -10.89 37.56 -35.18
N TYR A 637 -11.66 37.18 -34.15
CA TYR A 637 -11.18 36.39 -33.03
C TYR A 637 -10.51 35.09 -33.49
N PHE A 638 -11.25 34.30 -34.27
CA PHE A 638 -10.81 32.95 -34.60
C PHE A 638 -9.65 32.96 -35.60
N THR A 639 -9.62 33.91 -36.53
CA THR A 639 -8.47 34.10 -37.42
C THR A 639 -7.21 34.41 -36.63
N ALA A 640 -7.28 35.29 -35.63
CA ALA A 640 -6.12 35.64 -34.81
C ALA A 640 -5.64 34.44 -33.98
N LEU A 641 -6.56 33.70 -33.35
CA LEU A 641 -6.22 32.48 -32.61
C LEU A 641 -5.55 31.45 -33.53
N CYS A 642 -6.14 31.16 -34.69
CA CYS A 642 -5.57 30.23 -35.66
C CYS A 642 -4.16 30.65 -36.08
N LYS A 643 -3.96 31.91 -36.48
CA LYS A 643 -2.65 32.43 -36.91
C LYS A 643 -1.61 32.37 -35.80
N ARG A 644 -2.01 32.63 -34.55
CA ARG A 644 -1.11 32.57 -33.39
C ARG A 644 -0.72 31.12 -33.11
N MET A 645 -1.71 30.25 -32.87
CA MET A 645 -1.46 28.84 -32.52
C MET A 645 -0.71 28.10 -33.64
N ASN A 646 -0.93 28.43 -34.92
CA ASN A 646 -0.23 27.80 -36.03
C ASN A 646 1.30 27.93 -35.98
N LYS A 647 1.81 28.93 -35.26
CA LYS A 647 3.25 29.21 -35.11
C LYS A 647 3.88 28.50 -33.91
N GLU A 648 3.08 28.01 -32.97
CA GLU A 648 3.58 27.45 -31.70
C GLU A 648 4.03 25.99 -31.88
N PRO A 649 5.25 25.61 -31.51
CA PRO A 649 5.76 24.25 -31.71
C PRO A 649 5.10 23.22 -30.77
N SER A 650 4.81 23.59 -29.52
CA SER A 650 4.14 22.70 -28.54
C SER A 650 2.69 22.39 -28.90
N VAL A 651 2.01 23.24 -29.67
CA VAL A 651 0.61 23.02 -30.05
C VAL A 651 0.51 21.97 -31.14
N LYS A 652 -0.16 20.85 -30.85
CA LYS A 652 -0.43 19.78 -31.82
C LYS A 652 -1.88 19.82 -32.31
N TRP A 653 -2.83 19.98 -31.39
CA TRP A 653 -4.27 19.99 -31.70
C TRP A 653 -4.93 21.30 -31.31
N MET A 654 -5.97 21.68 -32.04
CA MET A 654 -6.79 22.85 -31.75
C MET A 654 -8.27 22.52 -31.96
N ASP A 655 -9.08 22.83 -30.95
CA ASP A 655 -10.53 22.69 -31.04
C ASP A 655 -11.08 23.82 -31.92
N VAL A 656 -11.85 23.45 -32.94
CA VAL A 656 -12.46 24.42 -33.87
C VAL A 656 -13.82 24.85 -33.36
N VAL A 657 -14.65 23.86 -33.01
CA VAL A 657 -15.98 24.06 -32.43
C VAL A 657 -16.14 23.20 -31.18
N ASN A 658 -17.03 23.63 -30.27
CA ASN A 658 -17.42 22.86 -29.10
C ASN A 658 -18.88 23.05 -28.77
N GLU A 659 -19.53 21.99 -28.23
CA GLU A 659 -20.91 22.04 -27.71
C GLU A 659 -21.93 22.53 -28.75
N THR A 660 -21.84 22.02 -29.98
CA THR A 660 -22.69 22.49 -31.08
C THR A 660 -24.05 21.81 -31.12
N ILE A 661 -24.16 20.62 -30.51
CA ILE A 661 -25.35 19.76 -30.55
C ILE A 661 -25.81 19.41 -29.12
N THR A 662 -27.11 19.35 -28.91
CA THR A 662 -27.77 18.97 -27.65
C THR A 662 -27.87 17.44 -27.50
N PRO A 663 -28.07 16.90 -26.28
CA PRO A 663 -28.26 15.46 -26.06
C PRO A 663 -29.39 14.84 -26.91
N GLU A 664 -30.39 15.63 -27.27
CA GLU A 664 -31.54 15.22 -28.09
C GLU A 664 -31.23 15.13 -29.60
N GLY A 665 -30.04 15.57 -30.04
CA GLY A 665 -29.63 15.60 -31.45
C GLY A 665 -30.07 16.86 -32.21
N ALA A 666 -30.50 17.91 -31.50
CA ALA A 666 -30.79 19.22 -32.08
C ALA A 666 -29.57 20.16 -31.99
N TRP A 667 -29.50 21.17 -32.84
CA TRP A 667 -28.47 22.21 -32.72
C TRP A 667 -28.59 22.96 -31.39
N PHE A 668 -27.45 23.38 -30.86
CA PHE A 668 -27.42 24.24 -29.69
C PHE A 668 -27.75 25.68 -30.12
N GLU A 669 -29.03 26.03 -30.00
CA GLU A 669 -29.59 27.30 -30.45
C GLU A 669 -29.33 28.46 -29.48
N GLU A 670 -29.62 29.67 -29.96
CA GLU A 670 -29.66 30.88 -29.14
C GLU A 670 -30.78 30.80 -28.08
N LYS A 671 -30.58 31.51 -26.95
CA LYS A 671 -31.55 31.59 -25.85
C LYS A 671 -31.49 32.97 -25.25
N PRO A 672 -32.62 33.63 -24.92
CA PRO A 672 -32.58 34.99 -24.39
C PRO A 672 -31.77 35.12 -23.09
N GLY A 673 -30.75 35.99 -23.09
CA GLY A 673 -30.08 36.51 -21.90
C GLY A 673 -28.70 35.91 -21.57
N PHE A 674 -27.87 36.67 -20.84
CA PHE A 674 -26.45 36.34 -20.60
C PHE A 674 -26.15 35.37 -19.46
N GLU A 675 -27.12 35.09 -18.61
CA GLU A 675 -26.98 34.15 -17.49
C GLU A 675 -27.12 32.69 -17.95
N LEU A 676 -27.69 32.48 -19.14
CA LEU A 676 -27.86 31.16 -19.73
C LEU A 676 -26.63 30.80 -20.58
N TRP A 677 -26.39 29.50 -20.71
CA TRP A 677 -25.35 28.96 -21.59
C TRP A 677 -25.78 29.14 -23.06
N GLU A 678 -25.78 30.39 -23.55
CA GLU A 678 -26.29 30.79 -24.86
C GLU A 678 -25.24 30.66 -25.97
N ASN A 679 -25.67 30.22 -27.16
CA ASN A 679 -24.85 30.20 -28.37
C ASN A 679 -25.20 31.36 -29.31
N PRO A 680 -24.51 32.51 -29.22
CA PRO A 680 -24.87 33.68 -30.01
C PRO A 680 -24.57 33.49 -31.51
N TRP A 681 -23.63 32.61 -31.85
CA TRP A 681 -23.15 32.44 -33.22
C TRP A 681 -24.18 31.84 -34.18
N GLU A 682 -25.25 31.24 -33.65
CA GLU A 682 -26.36 30.71 -34.46
C GLU A 682 -27.06 31.83 -35.24
N GLN A 683 -27.11 33.06 -34.70
CA GLN A 683 -27.72 34.23 -35.33
C GLN A 683 -27.18 34.53 -36.73
N ILE A 684 -25.93 34.15 -37.02
CA ILE A 684 -25.29 34.31 -38.34
C ILE A 684 -26.12 33.59 -39.42
N GLY A 685 -26.83 32.52 -39.07
CA GLY A 685 -27.75 31.78 -39.92
C GLY A 685 -27.31 30.34 -40.17
N ARG A 686 -28.03 29.68 -41.07
CA ARG A 686 -27.81 28.29 -41.47
C ARG A 686 -27.63 28.19 -42.98
N ASP A 687 -26.94 27.16 -43.43
CA ASP A 687 -26.85 26.83 -44.85
C ASP A 687 -28.04 26.00 -45.32
N GLU A 688 -28.04 25.65 -46.61
CA GLU A 688 -29.11 24.87 -47.27
C GLU A 688 -29.30 23.45 -46.72
N ASN A 689 -28.38 22.95 -45.88
CA ASN A 689 -28.47 21.63 -45.23
C ASN A 689 -28.83 21.75 -43.74
N ASP A 690 -29.35 22.91 -43.32
CA ASP A 690 -29.67 23.22 -41.92
C ASP A 690 -28.44 23.14 -41.00
N VAL A 691 -27.23 23.36 -41.51
CA VAL A 691 -26.01 23.43 -40.68
C VAL A 691 -25.72 24.89 -40.31
N PRO A 692 -25.53 25.22 -39.01
CA PRO A 692 -25.18 26.56 -38.59
C PRO A 692 -23.90 27.08 -39.27
N LEU A 693 -24.00 28.25 -39.91
CA LEU A 693 -22.94 28.83 -40.73
C LEU A 693 -21.65 29.07 -39.94
N TYR A 694 -21.76 29.37 -38.64
CA TYR A 694 -20.59 29.58 -37.79
C TYR A 694 -19.68 28.35 -37.71
N ILE A 695 -20.24 27.14 -37.82
CA ILE A 695 -19.48 25.88 -37.77
C ILE A 695 -18.65 25.74 -39.04
N SER A 696 -19.27 25.84 -40.21
CA SER A 696 -18.56 25.77 -41.49
C SER A 696 -17.54 26.90 -41.62
N LYS A 697 -17.89 28.11 -41.21
CA LYS A 697 -16.99 29.27 -41.24
C LYS A 697 -15.81 29.13 -40.27
N ALA A 698 -16.00 28.55 -39.08
CA ALA A 698 -14.88 28.24 -38.20
C ALA A 698 -13.90 27.25 -38.86
N PHE A 699 -14.41 26.17 -39.47
CA PHE A 699 -13.56 25.22 -40.18
C PHE A 699 -12.89 25.81 -41.42
N GLU A 700 -13.56 26.69 -42.17
CA GLU A 700 -12.97 27.45 -43.28
C GLU A 700 -11.75 28.26 -42.80
N ILE A 701 -11.91 29.03 -41.73
CA ILE A 701 -10.86 29.86 -41.14
C ILE A 701 -9.71 28.99 -40.62
N ALA A 702 -10.01 27.91 -39.88
CA ALA A 702 -9.00 27.01 -39.35
C ALA A 702 -8.19 26.31 -40.45
N ASN A 703 -8.85 25.87 -41.52
CA ASN A 703 -8.18 25.28 -42.68
C ASN A 703 -7.27 26.30 -43.37
N LYS A 704 -7.69 27.55 -43.45
CA LYS A 704 -6.90 28.62 -44.07
C LYS A 704 -5.69 29.05 -43.25
N TYR A 705 -5.81 29.12 -41.93
CA TYR A 705 -4.80 29.79 -41.08
C TYR A 705 -4.07 28.88 -40.09
N ALA A 706 -4.61 27.70 -39.74
CA ALA A 706 -4.03 26.72 -38.83
C ALA A 706 -3.54 25.45 -39.55
N THR A 707 -2.93 25.64 -40.71
CA THR A 707 -2.49 24.58 -41.64
C THR A 707 -1.52 23.56 -41.05
N LYS A 708 -0.79 23.90 -39.99
CA LYS A 708 0.19 23.01 -39.33
C LYS A 708 -0.37 22.29 -38.10
N LYS A 709 -1.64 22.52 -37.75
CA LYS A 709 -2.28 21.98 -36.54
C LYS A 709 -3.39 21.01 -36.90
N SER A 710 -3.60 20.00 -36.08
CA SER A 710 -4.73 19.09 -36.23
C SER A 710 -6.01 19.76 -35.75
N LEU A 711 -7.04 19.75 -36.60
CA LEU A 711 -8.31 20.44 -36.37
C LEU A 711 -9.34 19.48 -35.76
N VAL A 712 -9.78 19.78 -34.55
CA VAL A 712 -10.64 18.88 -33.77
C VAL A 712 -12.06 19.43 -33.66
N PHE A 713 -13.05 18.58 -33.97
CA PHE A 713 -14.44 18.83 -33.61
C PHE A 713 -14.67 18.32 -32.19
N ASN A 714 -14.91 19.20 -31.22
CA ASN A 714 -15.08 18.81 -29.82
C ASN A 714 -16.57 18.84 -29.44
N GLN A 715 -17.01 17.94 -28.56
CA GLN A 715 -18.40 17.89 -28.11
C GLN A 715 -18.47 17.53 -26.62
N HIS A 716 -19.39 18.19 -25.91
CA HIS A 716 -19.79 17.82 -24.55
C HIS A 716 -21.11 17.05 -24.57
N GLY A 717 -21.22 16.06 -23.69
CA GLY A 717 -22.43 15.31 -23.44
C GLY A 717 -22.10 13.93 -22.88
N GLY A 718 -23.11 13.08 -22.76
CA GLY A 718 -22.92 11.68 -22.42
C GLY A 718 -22.62 10.84 -23.67
N MET A 719 -23.18 9.64 -23.69
CA MET A 719 -23.10 8.70 -24.81
C MET A 719 -24.49 8.53 -25.45
N GLU A 720 -25.25 9.62 -25.56
CA GLU A 720 -26.56 9.66 -26.19
C GLU A 720 -26.43 9.47 -27.72
N PRO A 721 -27.00 8.39 -28.30
CA PRO A 721 -26.74 8.08 -29.71
C PRO A 721 -27.18 9.18 -30.68
N LYS A 722 -28.32 9.84 -30.44
CA LYS A 722 -28.85 10.89 -31.33
C LYS A 722 -27.89 12.07 -31.49
N MET A 723 -27.29 12.51 -30.38
CA MET A 723 -26.31 13.59 -30.38
C MET A 723 -25.08 13.20 -31.21
N TRP A 724 -24.52 12.01 -30.95
CA TRP A 724 -23.33 11.55 -31.64
C TRP A 724 -23.58 11.20 -33.11
N GLU A 725 -24.74 10.70 -33.51
CA GLU A 725 -25.10 10.56 -34.93
C GLU A 725 -25.09 11.92 -35.63
N LYS A 726 -25.69 12.95 -35.04
CA LYS A 726 -25.68 14.31 -35.62
C LYS A 726 -24.26 14.89 -35.70
N VAL A 727 -23.40 14.62 -34.71
CA VAL A 727 -21.97 15.00 -34.76
C VAL A 727 -21.28 14.30 -35.93
N LYS A 728 -21.49 12.99 -36.09
CA LYS A 728 -20.92 12.18 -37.16
C LYS A 728 -21.34 12.67 -38.54
N GLU A 729 -22.64 12.91 -38.73
CA GLU A 729 -23.20 13.52 -39.95
C GLU A 729 -22.57 14.87 -40.26
N THR A 730 -22.42 15.73 -39.24
CA THR A 730 -21.83 17.06 -39.41
C THR A 730 -20.36 16.99 -39.82
N ILE A 731 -19.58 16.07 -39.26
CA ILE A 731 -18.17 15.89 -39.64
C ILE A 731 -18.07 15.41 -41.08
N VAL A 732 -18.88 14.42 -41.48
CA VAL A 732 -18.91 13.93 -42.88
C VAL A 732 -19.30 15.06 -43.83
N TYR A 733 -20.31 15.85 -43.46
CA TYR A 733 -20.74 17.03 -44.22
C TYR A 733 -19.61 18.04 -44.45
N LEU A 734 -18.90 18.42 -43.39
CA LEU A 734 -17.80 19.38 -43.47
C LEU A 734 -16.61 18.84 -44.29
N LYS A 735 -16.31 17.54 -44.17
CA LYS A 735 -15.29 16.88 -45.01
C LYS A 735 -15.70 16.88 -46.48
N ASN A 736 -16.97 16.65 -46.80
CA ASN A 736 -17.50 16.72 -48.17
C ASN A 736 -17.45 18.15 -48.74
N LYS A 737 -17.56 19.18 -47.90
CA LYS A 737 -17.28 20.58 -48.27
C LYS A 737 -15.79 20.88 -48.50
N GLY A 738 -14.91 19.89 -48.29
CA GLY A 738 -13.46 20.01 -48.51
C GLY A 738 -12.66 20.51 -47.30
N TYR A 739 -13.28 20.60 -46.11
CA TYR A 739 -12.58 21.02 -44.91
C TYR A 739 -11.85 19.84 -44.25
N ARG A 740 -10.60 20.06 -43.86
CA ARG A 740 -9.85 19.14 -43.03
C ARG A 740 -10.43 19.12 -41.62
N ILE A 741 -10.72 17.91 -41.16
CA ILE A 741 -11.06 17.57 -39.78
C ILE A 741 -10.19 16.38 -39.44
N ASP A 742 -9.33 16.55 -38.44
CA ASP A 742 -8.29 15.58 -38.09
C ASP A 742 -8.64 14.81 -36.81
N GLY A 743 -9.64 15.25 -36.04
CA GLY A 743 -9.99 14.58 -34.79
C GLY A 743 -11.41 14.84 -34.28
N LEU A 744 -11.88 13.92 -33.45
CA LEU A 744 -13.12 13.99 -32.68
C LEU A 744 -12.79 14.06 -31.18
N GLY A 745 -13.32 15.06 -30.49
CA GLY A 745 -13.10 15.30 -29.07
C GLY A 745 -14.36 15.13 -28.22
N TRP A 746 -14.18 14.60 -27.01
CA TRP A 746 -15.23 14.42 -26.00
C TRP A 746 -14.85 15.07 -24.67
N GLN A 747 -15.75 15.91 -24.15
CA GLN A 747 -15.72 16.45 -22.78
C GLN A 747 -16.57 15.58 -21.84
N ALA A 748 -15.90 14.62 -21.20
CA ALA A 748 -16.45 13.60 -20.32
C ALA A 748 -16.61 14.11 -18.87
N HIS A 749 -17.59 14.98 -18.63
CA HIS A 749 -17.95 15.40 -17.26
C HIS A 749 -18.81 14.35 -16.56
N LEU A 750 -18.16 13.32 -16.01
CA LEU A 750 -18.80 12.18 -15.37
C LEU A 750 -19.39 12.53 -14.00
N ARG A 751 -20.37 11.77 -13.53
CA ARG A 751 -21.09 12.04 -12.27
C ARG A 751 -21.48 10.75 -11.57
N SER A 752 -21.43 10.71 -10.24
CA SER A 752 -21.78 9.50 -9.47
C SER A 752 -23.24 9.08 -9.59
N ASN A 753 -24.14 10.01 -9.89
CA ASN A 753 -25.56 9.74 -10.13
C ASN A 753 -25.88 9.41 -11.60
N SER A 754 -24.87 9.32 -12.47
CA SER A 754 -25.01 8.95 -13.88
C SER A 754 -23.84 8.03 -14.27
N PRO A 755 -23.98 6.70 -14.08
CA PRO A 755 -22.87 5.76 -14.11
C PRO A 755 -22.38 5.42 -15.53
N LEU A 756 -22.27 6.39 -16.44
CA LEU A 756 -21.88 6.19 -17.84
C LEU A 756 -20.61 5.35 -17.98
N ALA A 757 -19.56 5.67 -17.21
CA ALA A 757 -18.29 4.97 -17.24
C ALA A 757 -18.27 3.65 -16.45
N LEU A 758 -19.40 3.25 -15.87
CA LEU A 758 -19.60 1.99 -15.14
C LEU A 758 -20.74 1.15 -15.77
N ASP A 759 -21.37 1.65 -16.84
CA ASP A 759 -22.42 0.97 -17.58
C ASP A 759 -21.82 0.34 -18.86
N LYS A 760 -22.00 -0.97 -19.01
CA LYS A 760 -21.41 -1.71 -20.12
C LYS A 760 -21.90 -1.24 -21.48
N LYS A 761 -23.20 -0.94 -21.62
CA LYS A 761 -23.78 -0.52 -22.89
C LYS A 761 -23.26 0.85 -23.32
N GLN A 762 -23.08 1.77 -22.36
CA GLN A 762 -22.51 3.09 -22.61
C GLN A 762 -21.01 2.99 -22.98
N LEU A 763 -20.25 2.13 -22.30
CA LEU A 763 -18.83 1.88 -22.62
C LEU A 763 -18.64 1.20 -23.99
N ASP A 764 -19.56 0.29 -24.37
CA ASP A 764 -19.54 -0.34 -25.69
C ASP A 764 -19.89 0.65 -26.79
N TYR A 765 -20.86 1.54 -26.56
CA TYR A 765 -21.15 2.64 -27.50
C TYR A 765 -19.94 3.58 -27.63
N PHE A 766 -19.33 3.97 -26.50
CA PHE A 766 -18.10 4.76 -26.49
C PHE A 766 -16.98 4.11 -27.31
N ALA A 767 -16.76 2.80 -27.15
CA ALA A 767 -15.79 2.05 -27.96
C ALA A 767 -16.12 2.10 -29.46
N SER A 768 -17.39 1.94 -29.83
CA SER A 768 -17.83 2.02 -31.24
C SER A 768 -17.68 3.41 -31.86
N LEU A 769 -17.79 4.46 -31.04
CA LEU A 769 -17.57 5.84 -31.49
C LEU A 769 -16.08 6.10 -31.79
N ILE A 770 -15.18 5.50 -31.00
CA ILE A 770 -13.74 5.54 -31.28
C ILE A 770 -13.43 4.77 -32.58
N ASP A 771 -14.01 3.58 -32.75
CA ASP A 771 -13.86 2.79 -33.98
C ASP A 771 -14.29 3.62 -35.21
N TRP A 772 -15.47 4.23 -35.16
CA TRP A 772 -15.94 5.10 -36.24
C TRP A 772 -14.99 6.27 -36.51
N ALA A 773 -14.47 6.92 -35.47
CA ALA A 773 -13.54 8.03 -35.65
C ALA A 773 -12.26 7.58 -36.38
N HIS A 774 -11.67 6.47 -35.95
CA HIS A 774 -10.47 5.90 -36.58
C HIS A 774 -10.74 5.45 -38.02
N GLU A 775 -11.91 4.85 -38.30
CA GLU A 775 -12.35 4.50 -39.67
C GLU A 775 -12.48 5.73 -40.58
N GLN A 776 -12.85 6.88 -40.03
CA GLN A 776 -12.90 8.16 -40.75
C GLN A 776 -11.54 8.87 -40.82
N GLY A 777 -10.47 8.26 -40.31
CA GLY A 777 -9.12 8.84 -40.26
C GLY A 777 -8.99 9.99 -39.26
N LEU A 778 -9.79 9.99 -38.19
CA LEU A 778 -9.80 11.01 -37.14
C LEU A 778 -9.07 10.49 -35.90
N ASP A 779 -8.25 11.33 -35.27
CA ASP A 779 -7.79 11.13 -33.89
C ASP A 779 -9.00 11.13 -32.94
N PHE A 780 -8.99 10.32 -31.88
CA PHE A 780 -10.02 10.37 -30.85
C PHE A 780 -9.48 10.94 -29.55
N HIS A 781 -10.21 11.88 -28.95
CA HIS A 781 -9.73 12.56 -27.75
C HIS A 781 -10.76 12.61 -26.64
N VAL A 782 -10.40 12.14 -25.45
CA VAL A 782 -11.03 12.59 -24.20
C VAL A 782 -10.29 13.85 -23.74
N THR A 783 -10.90 14.99 -24.08
CA THR A 783 -10.34 16.33 -23.90
C THR A 783 -10.35 16.79 -22.45
N GLU A 784 -11.46 16.48 -21.78
CA GLU A 784 -11.76 16.95 -20.43
C GLU A 784 -12.49 15.83 -19.72
N ILE A 785 -11.82 15.14 -18.80
CA ILE A 785 -12.49 14.20 -17.90
C ILE A 785 -12.40 14.69 -16.47
N ASP A 786 -13.55 14.86 -15.83
CA ASP A 786 -13.68 15.01 -14.39
C ASP A 786 -14.77 14.08 -13.86
N TYR A 787 -14.86 13.90 -12.55
CA TYR A 787 -15.92 13.08 -11.94
C TYR A 787 -16.53 13.79 -10.75
N LYS A 788 -17.77 14.24 -10.90
CA LYS A 788 -18.50 14.90 -9.83
C LYS A 788 -19.18 13.87 -8.92
N ILE A 789 -18.72 13.82 -7.67
CA ILE A 789 -19.35 13.03 -6.60
C ILE A 789 -20.52 13.84 -6.04
N TRP A 790 -21.74 13.33 -6.21
CA TRP A 790 -22.98 13.92 -5.67
C TRP A 790 -23.40 13.34 -4.31
N ASP A 791 -22.69 12.33 -3.82
CA ASP A 791 -22.87 11.80 -2.46
C ASP A 791 -22.49 12.87 -1.43
N SER A 792 -23.47 13.29 -0.62
CA SER A 792 -23.28 14.25 0.48
C SER A 792 -22.25 13.81 1.53
N VAL A 793 -21.95 12.49 1.60
CA VAL A 793 -21.07 11.87 2.60
C VAL A 793 -19.66 11.60 2.06
N ARG A 794 -19.38 11.79 0.76
CA ARG A 794 -18.02 11.64 0.17
C ARG A 794 -17.32 10.34 0.63
N SER A 795 -18.08 9.25 0.59
CA SER A 795 -17.66 7.94 1.11
C SER A 795 -16.48 7.33 0.35
N GLN A 796 -15.79 6.36 0.97
CA GLN A 796 -14.75 5.57 0.28
C GLN A 796 -15.29 4.90 -0.99
N THR A 797 -16.56 4.48 -0.96
CA THR A 797 -17.27 3.92 -2.12
C THR A 797 -17.31 4.91 -3.27
N ALA A 798 -17.62 6.19 -3.01
CA ALA A 798 -17.64 7.22 -4.06
C ALA A 798 -16.26 7.48 -4.67
N LEU A 799 -15.18 7.43 -3.88
CA LEU A 799 -13.80 7.54 -4.39
C LEU A 799 -13.40 6.30 -5.22
N LYS A 800 -13.88 5.12 -4.85
CA LYS A 800 -13.68 3.89 -5.60
C LYS A 800 -14.42 3.94 -6.94
N GLU A 801 -15.66 4.38 -6.95
CA GLU A 801 -16.44 4.56 -8.19
C GLU A 801 -15.82 5.57 -9.15
N GLN A 802 -15.30 6.69 -8.63
CA GLN A 802 -14.53 7.66 -9.42
C GLN A 802 -13.30 6.97 -10.05
N ALA A 803 -12.57 6.18 -9.27
CA ALA A 803 -11.38 5.48 -9.74
C ALA A 803 -11.70 4.46 -10.84
N ASP A 804 -12.77 3.69 -10.65
CA ASP A 804 -13.24 2.68 -11.60
C ASP A 804 -13.72 3.32 -12.90
N ALA A 805 -14.47 4.42 -12.81
CA ALA A 805 -14.90 5.20 -13.96
C ALA A 805 -13.71 5.72 -14.77
N TYR A 806 -12.68 6.27 -14.11
CA TYR A 806 -11.48 6.77 -14.77
C TYR A 806 -10.69 5.66 -15.47
N ALA A 807 -10.52 4.52 -14.79
CA ALA A 807 -9.84 3.36 -15.35
C ALA A 807 -10.59 2.79 -16.56
N ASN A 808 -11.91 2.65 -16.50
CA ASN A 808 -12.69 2.11 -17.62
C ASN A 808 -12.56 2.97 -18.88
N ILE A 809 -12.69 4.30 -18.76
CA ILE A 809 -12.52 5.20 -19.91
C ILE A 809 -11.11 5.05 -20.50
N LEU A 810 -10.07 5.01 -19.66
CA LEU A 810 -8.70 4.84 -20.14
C LEU A 810 -8.50 3.47 -20.80
N LYS A 811 -8.97 2.37 -20.21
CA LYS A 811 -8.89 1.03 -20.79
C LYS A 811 -9.55 0.95 -22.17
N VAL A 812 -10.75 1.51 -22.32
CA VAL A 812 -11.43 1.53 -23.63
C VAL A 812 -10.60 2.29 -24.66
N LEU A 813 -10.05 3.47 -24.34
CA LEU A 813 -9.14 4.19 -25.24
C LEU A 813 -7.91 3.35 -25.59
N LEU A 814 -7.26 2.77 -24.58
CA LEU A 814 -6.06 1.96 -24.79
C LEU A 814 -6.37 0.71 -25.62
N SER A 815 -7.56 0.12 -25.54
CA SER A 815 -7.95 -1.00 -26.40
C SER A 815 -7.98 -0.65 -27.89
N LYS A 816 -8.13 0.65 -28.22
CA LYS A 816 -8.19 1.18 -29.59
C LYS A 816 -6.88 1.83 -30.06
N ARG A 817 -5.84 1.84 -29.22
CA ARG A 817 -4.55 2.54 -29.47
C ARG A 817 -3.83 2.16 -30.76
N ASN A 818 -4.07 0.96 -31.28
CA ASN A 818 -3.40 0.44 -32.48
C ASN A 818 -4.11 0.87 -33.78
N GLN A 819 -5.33 1.42 -33.70
CA GLN A 819 -6.14 1.81 -34.85
C GLN A 819 -5.99 3.31 -35.19
N GLY A 820 -5.62 4.14 -34.22
CA GLY A 820 -5.44 5.58 -34.39
C GLY A 820 -4.96 6.25 -33.11
N VAL A 821 -4.82 7.58 -33.13
CA VAL A 821 -4.44 8.33 -31.93
C VAL A 821 -5.59 8.33 -30.94
N VAL A 822 -5.25 8.13 -29.66
CA VAL A 822 -6.15 8.26 -28.53
C VAL A 822 -5.53 9.17 -27.47
N THR A 823 -6.34 10.07 -26.90
CA THR A 823 -5.89 10.93 -25.80
C THR A 823 -6.82 10.87 -24.59
N TYR A 824 -6.25 10.95 -23.40
CA TYR A 824 -6.94 11.01 -22.11
C TYR A 824 -6.41 12.22 -21.33
N ASN A 825 -7.24 13.23 -21.08
CA ASN A 825 -6.81 14.42 -20.35
C ASN A 825 -7.77 14.78 -19.23
N THR A 826 -7.28 14.69 -17.99
CA THR A 826 -8.07 15.10 -16.81
C THR A 826 -8.30 16.60 -16.81
N TRP A 827 -9.52 17.05 -16.48
CA TRP A 827 -9.89 18.47 -16.44
C TRP A 827 -9.50 19.15 -15.13
N GLY A 828 -8.25 18.96 -14.72
CA GLY A 828 -7.71 19.43 -13.45
C GLY A 828 -6.92 18.32 -12.77
N MET A 829 -5.91 18.72 -12.00
CA MET A 829 -4.99 17.78 -11.37
C MET A 829 -5.28 17.55 -9.88
N VAL A 830 -5.49 18.64 -9.14
CA VAL A 830 -5.61 18.67 -7.68
C VAL A 830 -6.95 19.26 -7.27
N ASP A 831 -7.59 18.65 -6.28
CA ASP A 831 -8.84 19.16 -5.71
C ASP A 831 -8.64 20.57 -5.12
N GLY A 832 -9.56 21.50 -5.40
CA GLY A 832 -9.47 22.88 -4.93
C GLY A 832 -10.18 23.12 -3.60
N LEU A 833 -9.83 24.23 -2.91
CA LEU A 833 -10.47 24.64 -1.66
C LEU A 833 -11.70 25.55 -1.87
N LYS A 834 -11.81 26.26 -3.00
CA LYS A 834 -12.96 27.16 -3.36
C LYS A 834 -13.12 27.35 -4.89
N GLY A 835 -14.37 27.38 -5.38
CA GLY A 835 -14.77 27.78 -6.75
C GLY A 835 -15.82 26.87 -7.43
N LYS A 836 -16.40 27.31 -8.56
CA LYS A 836 -17.55 26.67 -9.28
C LYS A 836 -17.22 25.29 -9.91
N HIS A 837 -15.94 25.03 -10.19
CA HIS A 837 -15.39 23.75 -10.70
C HIS A 837 -14.31 23.17 -9.77
N HIS A 838 -14.22 23.68 -8.54
CA HIS A 838 -13.25 23.32 -7.51
C HIS A 838 -13.94 22.68 -6.29
N ASP A 839 -15.04 21.99 -6.53
CA ASP A 839 -15.71 21.16 -5.55
C ASP A 839 -14.81 20.00 -5.16
N MET A 840 -14.60 19.85 -3.85
CA MET A 840 -13.39 19.32 -3.19
C MET A 840 -12.94 17.87 -3.52
N TYR A 841 -13.52 17.15 -4.49
CA TYR A 841 -13.24 15.72 -4.73
C TYR A 841 -13.35 15.25 -6.20
N ARG A 842 -13.03 16.09 -7.19
CA ARG A 842 -13.21 15.79 -8.62
C ARG A 842 -12.01 15.13 -9.31
N PHE A 843 -10.79 15.39 -8.86
CA PHE A 843 -9.58 15.09 -9.63
C PHE A 843 -8.80 13.89 -9.06
N ILE A 844 -7.64 13.61 -9.64
CA ILE A 844 -6.80 12.45 -9.30
C ILE A 844 -5.86 12.68 -8.11
N PHE A 845 -5.70 13.92 -7.65
CA PHE A 845 -4.99 14.27 -6.42
C PHE A 845 -5.88 15.12 -5.50
N ASP A 846 -5.68 14.99 -4.19
CA ASP A 846 -6.36 15.83 -3.20
C ASP A 846 -5.77 17.25 -3.13
N SER A 847 -6.38 18.12 -2.32
CA SER A 847 -5.92 19.50 -2.14
C SER A 847 -4.52 19.65 -1.54
N ASN A 848 -3.99 18.59 -0.90
CA ASN A 848 -2.63 18.54 -0.38
C ASN A 848 -1.63 17.95 -1.38
N ARG A 849 -2.08 17.60 -2.59
CA ARG A 849 -1.33 16.91 -3.66
C ARG A 849 -1.03 15.44 -3.37
N ASN A 850 -1.76 14.82 -2.44
CA ASN A 850 -1.66 13.38 -2.26
C ASN A 850 -2.46 12.67 -3.37
N PRO A 851 -1.95 11.56 -3.92
CA PRO A 851 -2.67 10.79 -4.94
C PRO A 851 -3.94 10.17 -4.36
N LYS A 852 -5.04 10.24 -5.13
CA LYS A 852 -6.32 9.60 -4.82
C LYS A 852 -6.40 8.21 -5.47
N PRO A 853 -7.39 7.36 -5.09
CA PRO A 853 -7.59 6.05 -5.74
C PRO A 853 -7.63 6.12 -7.28
N ALA A 854 -8.19 7.19 -7.83
CA ALA A 854 -8.26 7.41 -9.29
C ALA A 854 -6.88 7.52 -9.96
N TYR A 855 -5.88 8.14 -9.32
CA TYR A 855 -4.51 8.19 -9.84
C TYR A 855 -3.94 6.77 -10.00
N PHE A 856 -4.13 5.91 -8.99
CA PHE A 856 -3.63 4.54 -9.03
C PHE A 856 -4.39 3.67 -10.04
N ALA A 857 -5.69 3.86 -10.17
CA ALA A 857 -6.51 3.15 -11.14
C ALA A 857 -6.11 3.48 -12.59
N LEU A 858 -5.68 4.71 -12.87
CA LEU A 858 -5.10 5.08 -14.17
C LEU A 858 -3.76 4.37 -14.43
N ARG A 859 -2.87 4.33 -13.44
CA ARG A 859 -1.58 3.61 -13.57
C ARG A 859 -1.79 2.12 -13.83
N GLU A 860 -2.73 1.52 -13.11
CA GLU A 860 -3.09 0.12 -13.30
C GLU A 860 -3.71 -0.15 -14.68
N ALA A 861 -4.55 0.76 -15.18
CA ALA A 861 -5.09 0.67 -16.54
C ALA A 861 -4.01 0.78 -17.63
N ILE A 862 -2.90 1.49 -17.39
CA ILE A 862 -1.76 1.55 -18.31
C ILE A 862 -0.94 0.26 -18.27
N LEU A 863 -0.74 -0.31 -17.08
CA LEU A 863 0.01 -1.55 -16.90
C LEU A 863 -0.74 -2.76 -17.43
N ASN A 864 -2.05 -2.82 -17.18
CA ASN A 864 -2.91 -3.94 -17.51
C ASN A 864 -4.16 -3.44 -18.27
N PRO A 865 -4.00 -2.94 -19.50
CA PRO A 865 -5.11 -2.37 -20.28
C PRO A 865 -6.18 -3.41 -20.66
N ASP A 866 -5.82 -4.68 -20.70
CA ASP A 866 -6.71 -5.79 -21.10
C ASP A 866 -7.50 -6.39 -19.92
N ASN A 867 -7.27 -5.90 -18.68
CA ASN A 867 -8.06 -6.33 -17.52
C ASN A 867 -9.53 -5.94 -17.68
N GLU A 868 -10.44 -6.79 -17.19
CA GLU A 868 -11.89 -6.57 -17.27
C GLU A 868 -12.32 -5.18 -16.78
N LEU A 869 -13.35 -4.64 -17.45
CA LEU A 869 -13.99 -3.38 -17.08
C LEU A 869 -14.75 -3.57 -15.76
N ILE A 870 -14.72 -2.54 -14.91
CA ILE A 870 -15.39 -2.57 -13.60
C ILE A 870 -16.78 -1.96 -13.74
N LEU A 871 -17.82 -2.77 -13.66
CA LEU A 871 -19.19 -2.37 -13.99
C LEU A 871 -20.07 -2.23 -12.74
N LYS A 872 -21.17 -1.48 -12.86
CA LYS A 872 -22.22 -1.35 -11.84
C LYS A 872 -23.46 -2.17 -12.15
#